data_AF-A0A8S4AIC4-F1
#
_entry.id   AF-A0A8S4AIC4-F1
#
_cell.length_a   1.000
_cell.length_b   1.000
_cell.length_c   1.000
_cell.angle_alpha   90.00
_cell.angle_beta   90.00
_cell.angle_gamma   90.00
#
_symmetry.space_group_name_H-M   'P 1'
#
loop_
_entity.id
_entity.type
_entity.pdbx_description
1 polymer ?
#
loop_
_entity_poly.entity_id
_entity_poly.type
_entity_poly.pdbx_seq_one_letter_code
_entity_poly.pdbx_strand_id
1 'polypeptide(L)'
;MITKSASSPEVHELILSKREFERKEKKNEDVYKGTILNRQPCDSLHVSKDESFLRDIIAEETEKESFTAVVITGVKKDHIDYLKKKFNKLATELAHVYHYYIHGVDGNNKRQASKRPSDFLKIDILLSLWEKSSKIVPDIHLRDVDNDLQTLYIETAVETFEFRAFVRGQQDSEGGTVEGVIRYHPFLYDTETYPKDPNAAAASVNDDDDDCENGPVAQNRARGTKDIFECYWNGRLIPYTTVSEFQVSTNKLHFMDLELKLKDKETIFTPILNPQQQKHSKRGHIQRDFMLWLKNCHVKHDKEVKFRGYKETISRPELNKKMQHPWATFSSIEWDGKTYKAGQLVKSQNTSPIYHGTIVGFLLFGTYGEDVFATGGQEPEALYGISKILPITKIDRNATNETIQAVIEKDLDKLPEKLAVEWPKGNSLSLNATYPSGTVFGPLKVEILNRKGDQLSRIQTKGPGTPIKMSLKLVHHDHLTNLGKHTLTLTTQVKDFNLQKPPSWALTFTVKEGEAVSFTLDGVRPTVRVGVPFHIPLQMKDRFGHPAAPPLRLQPELRCSDLDLSYMSVDSSKNTFSIKGVKAIGKVRSDQQSEGYELSVKLPGLQNDEQTMRISLLPGDPHSLHVKSEAAQLEVENGNPAIFDVEIHDQAGNITANPKQLRGSRGPPRTAAAQELAG
;
A
#
# COMPACT_ATOMS: atom_id res chain seq x y z
N MET A 1 -34.25 45.87 -54.78
CA MET A 1 -32.84 45.47 -54.97
C MET A 1 -32.13 46.63 -55.61
N ILE A 2 -31.01 47.08 -55.05
CA ILE A 2 -30.17 48.17 -55.56
C ILE A 2 -28.77 47.60 -55.65
N THR A 3 -28.14 47.58 -56.83
CA THR A 3 -26.82 46.94 -57.00
C THR A 3 -25.94 47.70 -57.98
N LYS A 4 -24.64 47.72 -57.70
CA LYS A 4 -23.61 48.29 -58.55
C LYS A 4 -22.40 47.35 -58.56
N SER A 5 -21.97 46.92 -59.74
CA SER A 5 -20.71 46.20 -59.89
C SER A 5 -19.53 47.18 -59.96
N ALA A 6 -18.32 46.71 -59.64
CA ALA A 6 -17.11 47.52 -59.73
C ALA A 6 -16.85 48.05 -61.16
N SER A 7 -17.27 47.27 -62.17
CA SER A 7 -17.14 47.63 -63.58
C SER A 7 -18.26 48.54 -64.11
N SER A 8 -19.39 48.66 -63.41
CA SER A 8 -20.52 49.46 -63.88
C SER A 8 -20.42 50.89 -63.34
N PRO A 9 -20.56 51.92 -64.20
CA PRO A 9 -20.70 53.30 -63.76
C PRO A 9 -22.08 53.59 -63.18
N GLU A 10 -23.09 52.78 -63.49
CA GLU A 10 -24.49 52.99 -63.11
C GLU A 10 -24.93 52.04 -61.99
N VAL A 11 -25.92 52.48 -61.22
CA VAL A 11 -26.64 51.68 -60.24
C VAL A 11 -27.87 51.07 -60.92
N HIS A 12 -28.08 49.78 -60.71
CA HIS A 12 -29.21 49.02 -61.25
C HIS A 12 -30.20 48.70 -60.15
N GLU A 13 -31.45 49.14 -60.33
CA GLU A 13 -32.53 48.91 -59.38
C GLU A 13 -33.66 48.05 -59.95
N LEU A 14 -34.05 47.04 -59.17
CA LEU A 14 -35.18 46.18 -59.48
C LEU A 14 -36.13 46.12 -58.28
N ILE A 15 -37.41 46.41 -58.53
CA ILE A 15 -38.48 46.34 -57.54
C ILE A 15 -39.39 45.15 -57.89
N LEU A 16 -39.51 44.23 -56.95
CA LEU A 16 -40.47 43.12 -57.00
C LEU A 16 -41.42 43.27 -55.82
N SER A 17 -42.72 43.40 -56.07
CA SER A 17 -43.71 43.60 -55.00
C SER A 17 -45.02 42.87 -55.29
N LYS A 18 -45.69 42.40 -54.24
CA LYS A 18 -47.01 41.79 -54.33
C LYS A 18 -48.02 42.69 -55.04
N ARG A 19 -48.01 44.00 -54.72
CA ARG A 19 -48.92 44.99 -55.30
C ARG A 19 -48.74 45.12 -56.82
N GLU A 20 -47.50 45.06 -57.30
CA GLU A 20 -47.22 45.17 -58.73
C GLU A 20 -47.64 43.91 -59.50
N PHE A 21 -47.46 42.72 -58.91
CA PHE A 21 -47.98 41.48 -59.49
C PHE A 21 -49.51 41.48 -59.58
N GLU A 22 -50.21 41.83 -58.49
CA GLU A 22 -51.68 41.92 -58.48
C GLU A 22 -52.20 42.97 -59.47
N ARG A 23 -51.47 44.09 -59.65
CA ARG A 23 -51.82 45.12 -60.64
C ARG A 23 -51.69 44.60 -62.07
N LYS A 24 -50.63 43.86 -62.37
CA LYS A 24 -50.38 43.27 -63.70
C LYS A 24 -51.39 42.19 -64.03
N GLU A 25 -51.67 41.30 -63.06
CA GLU A 25 -52.71 40.26 -63.19
C GLU A 25 -54.09 40.88 -63.48
N LYS A 26 -54.50 41.90 -62.70
CA LYS A 26 -55.79 42.60 -62.92
C LYS A 26 -55.88 43.31 -64.28
N LYS A 27 -54.75 43.76 -64.84
CA LYS A 27 -54.69 44.42 -66.14
C LYS A 27 -54.38 43.48 -67.30
N ASN A 28 -54.24 42.18 -67.05
CA ASN A 28 -53.85 41.17 -68.03
C ASN A 28 -52.52 41.49 -68.74
N GLU A 29 -51.58 42.09 -68.00
CA GLU A 29 -50.20 42.34 -68.44
C GLU A 29 -49.32 41.11 -68.16
N ASP A 30 -48.17 40.98 -68.83
CA ASP A 30 -47.19 39.92 -68.52
C ASP A 30 -46.64 40.09 -67.10
N VAL A 31 -46.98 39.14 -66.23
CA VAL A 31 -46.69 39.13 -64.80
C VAL A 31 -45.19 39.10 -64.52
N TYR A 32 -44.39 38.47 -65.40
CA TYR A 32 -42.94 38.31 -65.21
C TYR A 32 -42.10 39.36 -65.96
N LYS A 33 -42.74 40.25 -66.72
CA LYS A 33 -42.06 41.36 -67.39
C LYS A 33 -41.90 42.56 -66.47
N GLY A 34 -40.68 43.07 -66.29
CA GLY A 34 -40.38 44.26 -65.49
C GLY A 34 -39.34 45.16 -66.14
N THR A 35 -39.08 46.31 -65.52
CA THR A 35 -38.06 47.28 -65.97
C THR A 35 -37.06 47.47 -64.84
N ILE A 36 -35.76 47.40 -65.18
CA ILE A 36 -34.67 47.77 -64.28
C ILE A 36 -34.44 49.27 -64.45
N LEU A 37 -34.47 50.01 -63.36
CA LEU A 37 -34.12 51.42 -63.35
C LEU A 37 -32.59 51.54 -63.27
N ASN A 38 -31.99 52.11 -64.31
CA ASN A 38 -30.57 52.47 -64.32
C ASN A 38 -30.46 53.95 -63.96
N ARG A 39 -29.63 54.27 -62.98
CA ARG A 39 -29.42 55.64 -62.52
C ARG A 39 -27.97 55.87 -62.12
N GLN A 40 -27.60 57.14 -62.02
CA GLN A 40 -26.30 57.51 -61.46
C GLN A 40 -26.29 57.28 -59.94
N PRO A 41 -25.12 56.97 -59.34
CA PRO A 41 -24.99 56.92 -57.89
C PRO A 41 -25.51 58.20 -57.23
N CYS A 42 -26.13 58.08 -56.06
CA CYS A 42 -26.71 59.20 -55.29
C CYS A 42 -27.96 59.86 -55.90
N ASP A 43 -28.46 59.44 -57.07
CA ASP A 43 -29.71 59.96 -57.62
C ASP A 43 -30.93 59.33 -56.93
N SER A 44 -31.66 60.14 -56.15
CA SER A 44 -32.87 59.74 -55.42
C SER A 44 -34.15 60.43 -55.91
N LEU A 45 -34.14 61.03 -57.11
CA LEU A 45 -35.30 61.78 -57.65
C LEU A 45 -36.56 60.93 -57.82
N HIS A 46 -36.39 59.65 -58.08
CA HIS A 46 -37.48 58.69 -58.27
C HIS A 46 -38.13 58.23 -56.94
N VAL A 47 -37.54 58.56 -55.78
CA VAL A 47 -38.01 58.11 -54.46
C VAL A 47 -39.25 58.88 -54.00
N SER A 48 -40.31 58.12 -53.69
CA SER A 48 -41.58 58.66 -53.19
C SER A 48 -41.48 59.22 -51.76
N LYS A 49 -42.48 60.03 -51.34
CA LYS A 49 -42.52 60.56 -49.96
C LYS A 49 -42.66 59.48 -48.89
N ASP A 50 -43.35 58.38 -49.21
CA ASP A 50 -43.60 57.27 -48.27
C ASP A 50 -42.34 56.43 -48.01
N GLU A 51 -41.34 56.53 -48.87
CA GLU A 51 -40.08 55.77 -48.81
C GLU A 51 -38.87 56.69 -48.57
N SER A 52 -39.07 57.78 -47.82
CA SER A 52 -38.05 58.81 -47.61
C SER A 52 -36.72 58.27 -47.05
N PHE A 53 -36.76 57.16 -46.29
CA PHE A 53 -35.58 56.47 -45.75
C PHE A 53 -34.62 55.95 -46.84
N LEU A 54 -35.12 55.73 -48.07
CA LEU A 54 -34.26 55.34 -49.20
C LEU A 54 -33.29 56.45 -49.59
N ARG A 55 -33.62 57.72 -49.33
CA ARG A 55 -32.74 58.85 -49.66
C ARG A 55 -31.43 58.78 -48.89
N ASP A 56 -31.49 58.37 -47.63
CA ASP A 56 -30.31 58.20 -46.77
C ASP A 56 -29.44 57.04 -47.30
N ILE A 57 -30.05 55.90 -47.62
CA ILE A 57 -29.36 54.72 -48.20
C ILE A 57 -28.69 55.07 -49.54
N ILE A 58 -29.38 55.83 -50.40
CA ILE A 58 -28.85 56.23 -51.71
C ILE A 58 -27.72 57.26 -51.57
N ALA A 59 -27.77 58.12 -50.55
CA ALA A 59 -26.68 59.08 -50.29
C ALA A 59 -25.37 58.37 -49.87
N GLU A 60 -25.47 57.24 -49.17
CA GLU A 60 -24.31 56.41 -48.81
C GLU A 60 -23.66 55.67 -49.99
N GLU A 61 -24.17 55.79 -51.22
CA GLU A 61 -23.56 55.19 -52.41
C GLU A 61 -22.26 55.89 -52.81
N THR A 62 -22.04 57.10 -52.30
CA THR A 62 -20.82 57.88 -52.47
C THR A 62 -19.61 57.03 -52.06
N GLU A 63 -18.58 56.99 -52.89
CA GLU A 63 -17.31 56.26 -52.65
C GLU A 63 -17.39 54.72 -52.62
N LYS A 64 -18.55 54.10 -52.86
CA LYS A 64 -18.66 52.63 -52.95
C LYS A 64 -18.41 52.12 -54.37
N GLU A 65 -17.26 51.48 -54.61
CA GLU A 65 -16.93 50.89 -55.92
C GLU A 65 -17.92 49.80 -56.34
N SER A 66 -18.34 48.93 -55.41
CA SER A 66 -19.35 47.91 -55.63
C SER A 66 -20.19 47.68 -54.38
N PHE A 67 -21.48 47.41 -54.55
CA PHE A 67 -22.38 47.11 -53.44
C PHE A 67 -23.66 46.41 -53.91
N THR A 68 -24.39 45.81 -52.97
CA THR A 68 -25.76 45.33 -53.19
C THR A 68 -26.57 45.57 -51.93
N ALA A 69 -27.67 46.33 -52.06
CA ALA A 69 -28.61 46.60 -50.99
C ALA A 69 -29.95 45.91 -51.28
N VAL A 70 -30.43 45.16 -50.30
CA VAL A 70 -31.73 44.48 -50.32
C VAL A 70 -32.67 45.21 -49.38
N VAL A 71 -33.54 46.05 -49.94
CA VAL A 71 -34.54 46.77 -49.16
C VAL A 71 -35.87 46.01 -49.20
N ILE A 72 -36.38 45.66 -48.02
CA ILE A 72 -37.65 44.95 -47.86
C ILE A 72 -38.65 45.89 -47.17
N THR A 73 -39.71 46.27 -47.89
CA THR A 73 -40.81 47.06 -47.35
C THR A 73 -42.06 46.20 -47.14
N GLY A 74 -43.05 46.71 -46.41
CA GLY A 74 -44.26 45.94 -46.08
C GLY A 74 -44.00 44.79 -45.10
N VAL A 75 -43.03 44.94 -44.20
CA VAL A 75 -42.69 43.94 -43.18
C VAL A 75 -43.88 43.72 -42.24
N LYS A 76 -44.21 42.45 -41.97
CA LYS A 76 -45.30 42.08 -41.07
C LYS A 76 -45.06 42.63 -39.67
N LYS A 77 -46.13 43.13 -39.03
CA LYS A 77 -46.06 43.72 -37.68
C LYS A 77 -45.44 42.77 -36.66
N ASP A 78 -45.80 41.49 -36.70
CA ASP A 78 -45.26 40.48 -35.78
C ASP A 78 -43.74 40.33 -35.87
N HIS A 79 -43.17 40.44 -37.08
CA HIS A 79 -41.72 40.40 -37.26
C HIS A 79 -41.07 41.67 -36.70
N ILE A 80 -41.65 42.84 -36.93
CA ILE A 80 -41.17 44.10 -36.36
C ILE A 80 -41.16 44.01 -34.82
N ASP A 81 -42.26 43.54 -34.23
CA ASP A 81 -42.40 43.40 -32.78
C ASP A 81 -41.38 42.39 -32.20
N TYR A 82 -41.11 41.29 -32.92
CA TYR A 82 -40.06 40.33 -32.55
C TYR A 82 -38.67 40.97 -32.60
N LEU A 83 -38.30 41.61 -33.71
CA LEU A 83 -36.99 42.24 -33.91
C LEU A 83 -36.70 43.30 -32.84
N LYS A 84 -37.70 44.10 -32.46
CA LYS A 84 -37.57 45.10 -31.40
C LYS A 84 -37.39 44.49 -30.01
N LYS A 85 -38.18 43.46 -29.68
CA LYS A 85 -38.17 42.84 -28.33
C LYS A 85 -36.99 41.89 -28.12
N LYS A 86 -36.49 41.25 -29.18
CA LYS A 86 -35.53 40.15 -29.14
C LYS A 86 -34.27 40.43 -29.96
N PHE A 87 -33.90 41.70 -30.14
CA PHE A 87 -32.73 42.12 -30.93
C PHE A 87 -31.42 41.43 -30.50
N ASN A 88 -31.11 41.43 -29.20
CA ASN A 88 -29.91 40.75 -28.69
C ASN A 88 -29.96 39.24 -28.91
N LYS A 89 -31.14 38.62 -28.77
CA LYS A 89 -31.32 37.18 -29.02
C LYS A 89 -31.09 36.86 -30.49
N LEU A 90 -31.59 37.69 -31.41
CA LEU A 90 -31.31 37.58 -32.84
C LEU A 90 -29.81 37.71 -33.12
N ALA A 91 -29.12 38.66 -32.48
CA ALA A 91 -27.67 38.82 -32.63
C ALA A 91 -26.93 37.56 -32.20
N THR A 92 -27.28 36.96 -31.05
CA THR A 92 -26.73 35.68 -30.61
C THR A 92 -27.05 34.53 -31.56
N GLU A 93 -28.27 34.43 -32.08
CA GLU A 93 -28.65 33.40 -33.07
C GLU A 93 -27.87 33.55 -34.39
N LEU A 94 -27.67 34.78 -34.87
CA LEU A 94 -26.89 35.04 -36.08
C LEU A 94 -25.40 34.80 -35.86
N ALA A 95 -24.85 35.19 -34.70
CA ALA A 95 -23.47 34.90 -34.33
C ALA A 95 -23.22 33.39 -34.29
N HIS A 96 -24.16 32.62 -33.73
CA HIS A 96 -24.11 31.15 -33.73
C HIS A 96 -24.14 30.59 -35.16
N VAL A 97 -25.03 31.08 -36.03
CA VAL A 97 -25.14 30.61 -37.42
C VAL A 97 -23.86 30.86 -38.23
N TYR A 98 -23.24 32.01 -38.03
CA TYR A 98 -22.05 32.44 -38.76
C TYR A 98 -20.75 32.29 -37.97
N HIS A 99 -20.74 31.51 -36.89
CA HIS A 99 -19.62 31.43 -35.95
C HIS A 99 -18.27 31.18 -36.63
N TYR A 100 -18.18 30.18 -37.49
CA TYR A 100 -16.94 29.83 -38.19
C TYR A 100 -16.59 30.77 -39.35
N TYR A 101 -17.56 31.53 -39.88
CA TYR A 101 -17.28 32.61 -40.83
C TYR A 101 -16.67 33.83 -40.13
N ILE A 102 -17.16 34.16 -38.94
CA ILE A 102 -16.71 35.34 -38.18
C ILE A 102 -15.37 35.04 -37.50
N HIS A 103 -15.23 33.89 -36.83
CA HIS A 103 -14.07 33.57 -35.99
C HIS A 103 -13.01 32.69 -36.68
N GLY A 104 -13.32 32.13 -37.86
CA GLY A 104 -12.44 31.20 -38.58
C GLY A 104 -12.63 29.74 -38.17
N VAL A 105 -11.83 28.85 -38.75
CA VAL A 105 -11.97 27.38 -38.61
C VAL A 105 -11.83 26.86 -37.18
N ASP A 106 -11.04 27.54 -36.33
CA ASP A 106 -10.86 27.18 -34.92
C ASP A 106 -11.95 27.75 -34.00
N GLY A 107 -12.91 28.50 -34.57
CA GLY A 107 -13.96 29.20 -33.83
C GLY A 107 -13.43 30.27 -32.88
N ASN A 108 -14.26 30.69 -31.91
CA ASN A 108 -13.92 31.76 -30.97
C ASN A 108 -12.98 31.30 -29.82
N ASN A 109 -11.84 30.72 -30.17
CA ASN A 109 -10.85 30.27 -29.19
C ASN A 109 -9.98 31.43 -28.65
N LYS A 110 -10.39 32.01 -27.52
CA LYS A 110 -9.65 33.10 -26.83
C LYS A 110 -8.21 32.70 -26.45
N ARG A 111 -7.92 31.42 -26.21
CA ARG A 111 -6.57 30.94 -25.83
C ARG A 111 -5.55 31.01 -26.97
N GLN A 112 -6.02 31.05 -28.22
CA GLN A 112 -5.18 31.14 -29.42
C GLN A 112 -5.31 32.49 -30.14
N ALA A 113 -6.02 33.46 -29.55
CA ALA A 113 -6.26 34.77 -30.14
C ALA A 113 -4.95 35.52 -30.52
N SER A 114 -3.86 35.31 -29.76
CA SER A 114 -2.55 35.94 -30.00
C SER A 114 -1.76 35.38 -31.19
N LYS A 115 -2.18 34.23 -31.76
CA LYS A 115 -1.51 33.61 -32.92
C LYS A 115 -2.24 33.86 -34.25
N ARG A 116 -3.35 34.59 -34.24
CA ARG A 116 -4.16 34.81 -35.44
C ARG A 116 -3.45 35.79 -36.38
N PRO A 117 -3.20 35.42 -37.65
CA PRO A 117 -2.74 36.37 -38.66
C PRO A 117 -3.79 37.49 -38.82
N SER A 118 -3.34 38.73 -38.96
CA SER A 118 -4.19 39.92 -39.17
C SER A 118 -5.15 39.78 -40.36
N ASP A 119 -4.80 38.92 -41.32
CA ASP A 119 -5.51 38.74 -42.59
C ASP A 119 -6.82 37.92 -42.50
N PHE A 120 -7.15 37.38 -41.31
CA PHE A 120 -8.40 36.65 -41.09
C PHE A 120 -9.63 37.55 -40.82
N LEU A 121 -9.44 38.87 -40.69
CA LEU A 121 -10.50 39.85 -40.38
C LEU A 121 -11.33 40.28 -41.62
N LYS A 122 -11.66 39.37 -42.54
CA LYS A 122 -12.30 39.75 -43.81
C LYS A 122 -13.81 39.94 -43.76
N ILE A 123 -14.48 39.37 -42.75
CA ILE A 123 -15.94 39.38 -42.64
C ILE A 123 -16.34 40.15 -41.39
N ASP A 124 -17.07 41.23 -41.59
CA ASP A 124 -17.73 42.00 -40.54
C ASP A 124 -19.24 41.99 -40.81
N ILE A 125 -20.02 41.64 -39.78
CA ILE A 125 -21.47 41.59 -39.84
C ILE A 125 -21.98 42.48 -38.72
N LEU A 126 -22.54 43.62 -39.12
CA LEU A 126 -23.06 44.66 -38.24
C LEU A 126 -24.58 44.63 -38.24
N LEU A 127 -25.17 44.64 -37.04
CA LEU A 127 -26.61 44.79 -36.85
C LEU A 127 -26.93 46.17 -36.25
N SER A 128 -27.82 46.90 -36.91
CA SER A 128 -28.30 48.22 -36.48
C SER A 128 -29.83 48.26 -36.41
N LEU A 129 -30.38 48.82 -35.34
CA LEU A 129 -31.82 48.99 -35.16
C LEU A 129 -32.18 50.44 -34.85
N TRP A 130 -32.97 51.04 -35.73
CA TRP A 130 -33.38 52.44 -35.64
C TRP A 130 -34.85 52.55 -35.20
N GLU A 131 -35.08 53.19 -34.05
CA GLU A 131 -36.44 53.48 -33.55
C GLU A 131 -36.70 54.98 -33.44
N LYS A 132 -37.97 55.38 -33.62
CA LYS A 132 -38.39 56.79 -33.44
C LYS A 132 -38.36 57.25 -31.97
N SER A 133 -38.30 56.32 -31.01
CA SER A 133 -38.17 56.67 -29.60
C SER A 133 -36.74 57.14 -29.33
N SER A 134 -36.51 58.03 -28.36
CA SER A 134 -35.17 58.58 -28.02
C SER A 134 -34.15 57.55 -27.51
N LYS A 135 -34.40 56.25 -27.72
CA LYS A 135 -33.59 55.13 -27.29
C LYS A 135 -32.72 54.67 -28.45
N ILE A 136 -31.46 55.14 -28.45
CA ILE A 136 -30.44 54.66 -29.38
C ILE A 136 -30.08 53.24 -28.93
N VAL A 137 -30.36 52.24 -29.77
CA VAL A 137 -29.87 50.87 -29.58
C VAL A 137 -28.46 50.82 -30.16
N PRO A 138 -27.43 50.40 -29.39
CA PRO A 138 -26.08 50.29 -29.92
C PRO A 138 -26.02 49.31 -31.08
N ASP A 139 -25.18 49.62 -32.06
CA ASP A 139 -24.85 48.65 -33.11
C ASP A 139 -24.14 47.44 -32.51
N ILE A 140 -24.47 46.25 -33.01
CA ILE A 140 -23.90 45.00 -32.52
C ILE A 140 -23.07 44.38 -33.65
N HIS A 141 -21.75 44.36 -33.46
CA HIS A 141 -20.88 43.51 -34.27
C HIS A 141 -21.05 42.07 -33.82
N LEU A 142 -21.40 41.16 -34.74
CA LEU A 142 -21.59 39.75 -34.39
C LEU A 142 -20.33 39.08 -33.85
N ARG A 143 -19.14 39.64 -34.13
CA ARG A 143 -17.85 39.19 -33.60
C ARG A 143 -17.69 39.41 -32.10
N ASP A 144 -18.37 40.42 -31.56
CA ASP A 144 -18.27 40.80 -30.15
C ASP A 144 -19.27 40.03 -29.28
N VAL A 145 -20.15 39.24 -29.90
CA VAL A 145 -21.07 38.33 -29.22
C VAL A 145 -20.29 37.11 -28.76
N ASP A 146 -20.10 36.97 -27.45
CA ASP A 146 -19.31 35.88 -26.84
C ASP A 146 -20.15 34.84 -26.08
N ASN A 147 -21.48 34.97 -26.16
CA ASN A 147 -22.43 34.08 -25.48
C ASN A 147 -23.20 33.17 -26.45
N ASP A 148 -22.78 33.09 -27.72
CA ASP A 148 -23.33 32.09 -28.64
C ASP A 148 -22.89 30.68 -28.24
N LEU A 149 -23.73 29.69 -28.57
CA LEU A 149 -23.53 28.31 -28.13
C LEU A 149 -22.18 27.73 -28.58
N GLN A 150 -21.68 28.05 -29.79
CA GLN A 150 -20.38 27.57 -30.22
C GLN A 150 -19.23 28.20 -29.45
N THR A 151 -19.30 29.51 -29.12
CA THR A 151 -18.31 30.11 -28.21
C THR A 151 -18.31 29.39 -26.87
N LEU A 152 -19.49 29.14 -26.28
CA LEU A 152 -19.60 28.43 -25.01
C LEU A 152 -19.08 26.99 -25.07
N TYR A 153 -19.35 26.26 -26.16
CA TYR A 153 -18.80 24.91 -26.37
C TYR A 153 -17.27 24.93 -26.46
N ILE A 154 -16.69 25.92 -27.13
CA ILE A 154 -15.23 26.02 -27.29
C ILE A 154 -14.56 26.42 -25.97
N GLU A 155 -15.15 27.36 -25.22
CA GLU A 155 -14.57 27.88 -23.99
C GLU A 155 -14.56 26.86 -22.84
N THR A 156 -15.65 26.09 -22.70
CA THR A 156 -15.84 25.11 -21.62
C THR A 156 -15.20 23.75 -21.93
N ALA A 157 -14.79 23.51 -23.18
CA ALA A 157 -14.12 22.27 -23.56
C ALA A 157 -12.69 22.20 -23.01
N VAL A 158 -12.31 21.02 -22.52
CA VAL A 158 -10.94 20.75 -22.03
C VAL A 158 -10.12 19.90 -22.97
N GLU A 159 -10.77 19.15 -23.86
CA GLU A 159 -10.12 18.28 -24.85
C GLU A 159 -11.07 18.07 -26.04
N THR A 160 -10.51 17.80 -27.22
CA THR A 160 -11.28 17.54 -28.45
C THR A 160 -10.95 16.19 -29.06
N PHE A 161 -11.90 15.64 -29.82
CA PHE A 161 -11.74 14.44 -30.63
C PHE A 161 -12.25 14.74 -32.04
N GLU A 162 -11.34 14.86 -32.99
CA GLU A 162 -11.63 15.17 -34.39
C GLU A 162 -11.66 13.90 -35.23
N PHE A 163 -12.58 13.83 -36.19
CA PHE A 163 -12.72 12.69 -37.08
C PHE A 163 -13.25 13.11 -38.46
N ARG A 164 -13.05 12.24 -39.45
CA ARG A 164 -13.69 12.32 -40.77
C ARG A 164 -14.53 11.08 -41.02
N ALA A 165 -15.72 11.27 -41.57
CA ALA A 165 -16.56 10.21 -42.09
C ALA A 165 -16.56 10.27 -43.62
N PHE A 166 -16.13 9.20 -44.26
CA PHE A 166 -16.18 9.04 -45.72
C PHE A 166 -17.42 8.23 -46.09
N VAL A 167 -18.35 8.88 -46.79
CA VAL A 167 -19.60 8.29 -47.30
C VAL A 167 -19.38 7.90 -48.76
N ARG A 168 -19.55 6.62 -49.07
CA ARG A 168 -19.41 6.14 -50.46
C ARG A 168 -20.56 6.67 -51.33
N GLY A 169 -20.23 7.25 -52.48
CA GLY A 169 -21.23 7.66 -53.47
C GLY A 169 -21.90 6.46 -54.13
N GLN A 170 -23.15 6.62 -54.58
CA GLN A 170 -23.75 5.67 -55.53
C GLN A 170 -22.98 5.76 -56.86
N GLN A 171 -22.91 4.63 -57.57
CA GLN A 171 -22.22 4.44 -58.85
C GLN A 171 -22.23 5.73 -59.69
N ASP A 172 -21.06 6.34 -59.87
CA ASP A 172 -20.77 7.59 -60.62
C ASP A 172 -20.80 8.94 -59.88
N SER A 173 -20.95 8.97 -58.56
CA SER A 173 -20.73 10.18 -57.75
C SER A 173 -19.48 10.09 -56.87
N GLU A 174 -18.65 11.15 -56.87
CA GLU A 174 -17.51 11.30 -55.97
C GLU A 174 -18.01 11.22 -54.51
N GLY A 175 -17.38 10.39 -53.68
CA GLY A 175 -17.83 10.14 -52.31
C GLY A 175 -17.83 11.42 -51.45
N GLY A 176 -18.78 11.52 -50.52
CA GLY A 176 -18.88 12.66 -49.62
C GLY A 176 -17.95 12.50 -48.41
N THR A 177 -17.30 13.59 -47.98
CA THR A 177 -16.53 13.61 -46.72
C THR A 177 -17.18 14.57 -45.74
N VAL A 178 -17.41 14.10 -44.52
CA VAL A 178 -17.91 14.91 -43.39
C VAL A 178 -16.80 15.02 -42.36
N GLU A 179 -16.48 16.24 -41.95
CA GLU A 179 -15.58 16.49 -40.82
C GLU A 179 -16.41 16.67 -39.54
N GLY A 180 -15.94 16.08 -38.44
CA GLY A 180 -16.62 16.10 -37.16
C GLY A 180 -15.66 16.37 -36.01
N VAL A 181 -16.15 17.10 -35.00
CA VAL A 181 -15.43 17.39 -33.77
C VAL A 181 -16.32 17.10 -32.57
N ILE A 182 -15.80 16.35 -31.60
CA ILE A 182 -16.42 16.13 -30.30
C ILE A 182 -15.60 16.87 -29.26
N ARG A 183 -16.27 17.53 -28.33
CA ARG A 183 -15.64 18.30 -27.24
C ARG A 183 -15.99 17.67 -25.90
N TYR A 184 -14.99 17.48 -25.04
CA TYR A 184 -15.20 16.99 -23.68
C TYR A 184 -15.42 18.16 -22.73
N HIS A 185 -16.57 18.14 -22.04
CA HIS A 185 -16.94 19.09 -21.00
C HIS A 185 -16.91 18.33 -19.67
N PRO A 186 -15.91 18.56 -18.80
CA PRO A 186 -15.71 17.75 -17.62
C PRO A 186 -16.75 18.04 -16.53
N PHE A 187 -16.93 17.08 -15.63
CA PHE A 187 -17.62 17.34 -14.38
C PHE A 187 -16.63 17.98 -13.39
N LEU A 188 -16.92 19.19 -12.92
CA LEU A 188 -16.05 19.89 -11.98
C LEU A 188 -16.78 20.10 -10.65
N TYR A 189 -16.30 19.40 -9.63
CA TYR A 189 -16.72 19.49 -8.24
C TYR A 189 -18.12 18.93 -7.99
N ASP A 190 -19.13 19.78 -8.19
CA ASP A 190 -20.55 19.56 -7.96
C ASP A 190 -21.38 19.96 -9.18
N THR A 191 -20.73 20.48 -10.23
CA THR A 191 -21.39 21.08 -11.39
C THR A 191 -20.85 20.53 -12.70
N GLU A 192 -21.77 20.20 -13.59
CA GLU A 192 -21.48 19.90 -14.99
C GLU A 192 -21.09 21.19 -15.72
N THR A 193 -19.99 21.17 -16.48
CA THR A 193 -19.54 22.35 -17.24
C THR A 193 -20.13 22.42 -18.65
N TYR A 194 -20.99 21.47 -19.03
CA TYR A 194 -21.66 21.51 -20.33
C TYR A 194 -22.55 22.77 -20.39
N PRO A 195 -22.38 23.63 -21.42
CA PRO A 195 -23.03 24.93 -21.42
C PRO A 195 -24.54 24.79 -21.60
N LYS A 196 -25.28 25.61 -20.86
CA LYS A 196 -26.73 25.74 -21.03
C LYS A 196 -27.01 26.73 -22.15
N ASP A 197 -27.98 26.40 -22.99
CA ASP A 197 -28.44 27.27 -24.07
C ASP A 197 -29.10 28.53 -23.46
N PRO A 198 -28.54 29.74 -23.66
CA PRO A 198 -29.11 30.97 -23.14
C PRO A 198 -30.48 31.31 -23.75
N ASN A 199 -30.78 30.77 -24.93
CA ASN A 199 -31.95 31.08 -25.73
C ASN A 199 -33.05 30.02 -25.65
N ALA A 200 -32.77 28.86 -25.05
CA ALA A 200 -33.78 27.88 -24.69
C ALA A 200 -34.75 28.53 -23.70
N ALA A 201 -36.04 28.56 -24.03
CA ALA A 201 -37.05 28.91 -23.04
C ALA A 201 -36.81 28.01 -21.83
N ALA A 202 -36.83 28.58 -20.61
CA ALA A 202 -36.86 27.78 -19.39
C ALA A 202 -38.00 26.77 -19.56
N ALA A 203 -37.65 25.52 -19.90
CA ALA A 203 -38.65 24.51 -20.16
C ALA A 203 -39.45 24.40 -18.87
N SER A 204 -40.72 24.80 -18.92
CA SER A 204 -41.69 24.36 -17.95
C SER A 204 -41.58 22.85 -17.93
N VAL A 205 -41.16 22.33 -16.79
CA VAL A 205 -41.23 20.91 -16.47
C VAL A 205 -42.73 20.58 -16.51
N ASN A 206 -43.22 20.16 -17.68
CA ASN A 206 -44.48 19.45 -17.76
C ASN A 206 -44.13 18.02 -17.37
N ASP A 207 -44.33 17.73 -16.10
CA ASP A 207 -44.29 16.41 -15.46
C ASP A 207 -45.42 15.51 -16.02
N ASP A 208 -45.39 15.16 -17.31
CA ASP A 208 -46.39 14.27 -17.92
C ASP A 208 -45.77 13.09 -18.70
N ASP A 209 -44.57 12.63 -18.34
CA ASP A 209 -44.09 11.30 -18.75
C ASP A 209 -43.87 10.43 -17.50
N ASP A 210 -44.99 9.85 -17.09
CA ASP A 210 -45.22 9.01 -15.92
C ASP A 210 -44.73 7.57 -16.17
N ASP A 211 -43.42 7.37 -16.39
CA ASP A 211 -42.87 6.01 -16.55
C ASP A 211 -41.36 5.88 -16.26
N CYS A 212 -40.88 6.37 -15.12
CA CYS A 212 -39.70 5.79 -14.46
C CYS A 212 -39.59 6.18 -12.97
N GLU A 213 -40.10 5.32 -12.10
CA GLU A 213 -39.82 5.39 -10.66
C GLU A 213 -38.32 5.23 -10.35
N ASN A 214 -37.86 6.07 -9.41
CA ASN A 214 -36.61 6.01 -8.63
C ASN A 214 -35.35 6.68 -9.21
N GLY A 215 -35.24 8.00 -8.99
CA GLY A 215 -33.95 8.71 -8.88
C GLY A 215 -34.14 10.20 -8.55
N PRO A 216 -33.37 10.79 -7.61
CA PRO A 216 -33.48 12.21 -7.30
C PRO A 216 -32.81 13.07 -8.40
N VAL A 217 -33.52 14.10 -8.84
CA VAL A 217 -33.02 15.33 -9.48
C VAL A 217 -32.59 15.25 -10.96
N ALA A 218 -33.50 15.63 -11.86
CA ALA A 218 -33.25 15.90 -13.29
C ALA A 218 -32.33 17.12 -13.56
N GLN A 219 -31.94 17.89 -12.52
CA GLN A 219 -31.12 19.10 -12.67
C GLN A 219 -29.62 18.84 -12.85
N ASN A 220 -29.13 17.60 -12.70
CA ASN A 220 -27.71 17.25 -12.71
C ASN A 220 -27.21 16.53 -13.99
N ARG A 221 -27.95 16.60 -15.11
CA ARG A 221 -27.51 15.97 -16.36
C ARG A 221 -26.83 17.02 -17.26
N ALA A 222 -25.54 16.85 -17.58
CA ALA A 222 -24.75 17.78 -18.41
C ALA A 222 -25.45 18.19 -19.72
N ARG A 223 -25.60 17.23 -20.64
CA ARG A 223 -26.28 17.42 -21.94
C ARG A 223 -27.78 17.11 -21.86
N GLY A 224 -28.19 16.27 -20.91
CA GLY A 224 -29.55 15.72 -20.87
C GLY A 224 -29.87 14.87 -22.11
N THR A 225 -31.03 15.09 -22.70
CA THR A 225 -31.52 14.41 -23.92
C THR A 225 -31.16 15.15 -25.21
N LYS A 226 -30.40 16.25 -25.15
CA LYS A 226 -30.02 17.04 -26.33
C LYS A 226 -29.08 16.25 -27.25
N ASP A 227 -29.16 16.57 -28.55
CA ASP A 227 -28.27 16.02 -29.57
C ASP A 227 -26.82 16.45 -29.40
N ILE A 228 -25.90 15.58 -29.85
CA ILE A 228 -24.45 15.80 -29.70
C ILE A 228 -23.92 16.76 -30.76
N PHE A 229 -24.41 16.65 -31.99
CA PHE A 229 -23.81 17.31 -33.14
C PHE A 229 -24.75 18.38 -33.70
N GLU A 230 -24.22 19.59 -33.84
CA GLU A 230 -24.77 20.62 -34.72
C GLU A 230 -24.19 20.45 -36.13
N CYS A 231 -25.02 20.60 -37.16
CA CYS A 231 -24.61 20.40 -38.54
C CYS A 231 -24.34 21.73 -39.26
N TYR A 232 -23.14 21.86 -39.83
CA TYR A 232 -22.73 22.99 -40.63
C TYR A 232 -22.65 22.60 -42.11
N TRP A 233 -23.12 23.47 -42.99
CA TRP A 233 -23.01 23.30 -44.44
C TRP A 233 -22.34 24.53 -45.04
N ASN A 234 -21.24 24.32 -45.77
CA ASN A 234 -20.41 25.40 -46.31
C ASN A 234 -20.08 26.48 -45.25
N GLY A 235 -19.73 26.06 -44.03
CA GLY A 235 -19.26 26.97 -42.96
C GLY A 235 -20.34 27.69 -42.15
N ARG A 236 -21.63 27.58 -42.51
CA ARG A 236 -22.75 28.12 -41.71
C ARG A 236 -23.57 27.01 -41.06
N LEU A 237 -24.14 27.31 -39.89
CA LEU A 237 -25.07 26.40 -39.22
C LEU A 237 -26.32 26.21 -40.08
N ILE A 238 -26.82 24.98 -40.14
CA ILE A 238 -28.16 24.66 -40.63
C ILE A 238 -29.06 24.49 -39.39
N PRO A 239 -29.85 25.53 -39.02
CA PRO A 239 -30.64 25.51 -37.79
C PRO A 239 -31.77 24.49 -37.90
N TYR A 240 -32.06 23.77 -36.81
CA TYR A 240 -33.05 22.68 -36.74
C TYR A 240 -32.66 21.38 -37.45
N THR A 241 -31.42 21.23 -37.92
CA THR A 241 -30.94 19.93 -38.38
C THR A 241 -30.05 19.25 -37.34
N THR A 242 -30.44 18.04 -36.99
CA THR A 242 -29.64 17.07 -36.26
C THR A 242 -28.99 16.10 -37.25
N VAL A 243 -28.19 15.14 -36.78
CA VAL A 243 -27.51 14.20 -37.69
C VAL A 243 -28.50 13.39 -38.54
N SER A 244 -29.83 13.48 -38.38
CA SER A 244 -30.92 12.86 -39.15
C SER A 244 -30.87 12.94 -40.69
N GLU A 245 -30.13 13.87 -41.31
CA GLU A 245 -30.60 14.48 -42.56
C GLU A 245 -29.44 15.10 -43.43
N PHE A 246 -29.30 14.82 -44.76
CA PHE A 246 -28.37 15.27 -45.87
C PHE A 246 -28.98 15.35 -47.29
N GLN A 247 -28.53 16.34 -48.07
CA GLN A 247 -29.27 17.15 -49.06
C GLN A 247 -30.02 18.27 -48.35
N VAL A 248 -29.57 19.51 -48.52
CA VAL A 248 -30.20 20.64 -47.85
C VAL A 248 -31.49 20.98 -48.57
N SER A 249 -32.60 21.06 -47.84
CA SER A 249 -33.89 21.54 -48.34
C SER A 249 -33.75 22.95 -48.93
N THR A 250 -34.65 23.33 -49.85
CA THR A 250 -34.58 24.62 -50.57
C THR A 250 -34.54 25.84 -49.65
N ASN A 251 -35.06 25.72 -48.41
CA ASN A 251 -35.07 26.78 -47.40
C ASN A 251 -33.83 26.79 -46.48
N LYS A 252 -32.91 25.83 -46.62
CA LYS A 252 -31.68 25.68 -45.81
C LYS A 252 -31.92 25.56 -44.30
N LEU A 253 -33.04 24.93 -43.90
CA LEU A 253 -33.37 24.65 -42.50
C LEU A 253 -33.17 23.17 -42.15
N HIS A 254 -33.39 22.29 -43.10
CA HIS A 254 -33.24 20.84 -42.89
C HIS A 254 -32.33 20.26 -43.96
N PHE A 255 -31.63 19.21 -43.61
CA PHE A 255 -31.00 18.36 -44.59
C PHE A 255 -31.96 17.14 -44.90
N MET A 256 -31.66 16.15 -45.77
CA MET A 256 -32.60 15.04 -46.13
C MET A 256 -32.18 13.61 -45.62
N ASP A 257 -31.01 13.07 -45.98
CA ASP A 257 -30.44 11.74 -45.64
C ASP A 257 -29.01 11.62 -44.95
N LEU A 258 -28.61 12.36 -43.89
CA LEU A 258 -27.20 12.42 -43.38
C LEU A 258 -26.97 11.36 -42.36
N GLU A 259 -27.94 11.12 -41.51
CA GLU A 259 -27.84 10.07 -40.52
C GLU A 259 -27.87 8.77 -41.24
N LEU A 260 -28.77 8.65 -42.22
CA LEU A 260 -28.90 7.46 -43.03
C LEU A 260 -27.58 7.17 -43.72
N LYS A 261 -26.91 8.19 -44.28
CA LYS A 261 -25.58 8.05 -44.90
C LYS A 261 -24.46 7.81 -43.89
N LEU A 262 -24.45 8.48 -42.73
CA LEU A 262 -23.40 8.33 -41.72
C LEU A 262 -23.52 7.03 -40.91
N LYS A 263 -24.74 6.52 -40.72
CA LYS A 263 -25.04 5.23 -40.10
C LYS A 263 -25.00 4.08 -41.11
N ASP A 264 -24.79 4.37 -42.39
CA ASP A 264 -24.59 3.35 -43.42
C ASP A 264 -23.37 2.49 -43.07
N LYS A 265 -23.48 1.18 -43.31
CA LYS A 265 -22.42 0.21 -42.98
C LYS A 265 -21.14 0.43 -43.78
N GLU A 266 -21.24 1.06 -44.95
CA GLU A 266 -20.13 1.38 -45.83
C GLU A 266 -19.44 2.70 -45.48
N THR A 267 -19.97 3.47 -44.52
CA THR A 267 -19.34 4.73 -44.08
C THR A 267 -18.11 4.46 -43.21
N ILE A 268 -16.98 5.00 -43.64
CA ILE A 268 -15.69 4.78 -42.99
C ILE A 268 -15.36 5.99 -42.12
N PHE A 269 -15.34 5.78 -40.81
CA PHE A 269 -14.91 6.78 -39.84
C PHE A 269 -13.41 6.68 -39.56
N THR A 270 -12.71 7.82 -39.64
CA THR A 270 -11.26 7.93 -39.42
C THR A 270 -10.96 9.04 -38.42
N PRO A 271 -10.28 8.76 -37.29
CA PRO A 271 -9.89 9.81 -36.36
C PRO A 271 -8.79 10.69 -36.99
N ILE A 272 -8.90 12.00 -36.81
CA ILE A 272 -7.84 12.95 -37.16
C ILE A 272 -6.92 13.04 -35.93
N LEU A 273 -5.88 12.21 -35.91
CA LEU A 273 -4.90 12.20 -34.82
C LEU A 273 -3.69 13.06 -35.15
N ASN A 274 -3.11 13.70 -34.13
CA ASN A 274 -1.84 14.40 -34.23
C ASN A 274 -0.74 13.48 -34.83
N PRO A 275 0.25 14.00 -35.58
CA PRO A 275 1.28 13.21 -36.25
C PRO A 275 2.05 12.23 -35.33
N GLN A 276 2.16 12.54 -34.03
CA GLN A 276 2.78 11.66 -33.03
C GLN A 276 1.93 10.45 -32.64
N GLN A 277 0.60 10.55 -32.73
CA GLN A 277 -0.36 9.49 -32.35
C GLN A 277 -0.76 8.59 -33.54
N GLN A 278 -0.48 9.02 -34.78
CA GLN A 278 -0.73 8.23 -36.00
C GLN A 278 0.00 6.88 -36.06
N LYS A 279 1.14 6.71 -35.36
CA LYS A 279 1.92 5.45 -35.38
C LYS A 279 1.15 4.23 -34.84
N HIS A 280 0.09 4.43 -34.05
CA HIS A 280 -0.65 3.34 -33.40
C HIS A 280 -2.07 3.11 -33.93
N SER A 281 -2.61 4.02 -34.75
CA SER A 281 -3.97 3.88 -35.26
C SER A 281 -3.97 3.14 -36.61
N LYS A 282 -4.33 1.86 -36.56
CA LYS A 282 -4.65 1.09 -37.78
C LYS A 282 -6.05 1.49 -38.23
N ARG A 283 -6.23 1.77 -39.53
CA ARG A 283 -7.55 1.98 -40.17
C ARG A 283 -8.54 0.91 -39.67
N GLY A 284 -9.56 1.30 -38.89
CA GLY A 284 -10.70 0.40 -38.62
C GLY A 284 -11.32 0.38 -37.21
N HIS A 285 -10.83 1.10 -36.19
CA HIS A 285 -11.40 0.99 -34.83
C HIS A 285 -11.67 2.33 -34.13
N ILE A 286 -12.35 3.27 -34.80
CA ILE A 286 -12.72 4.57 -34.21
C ILE A 286 -13.45 4.42 -32.86
N GLN A 287 -14.27 3.38 -32.70
CA GLN A 287 -14.97 3.10 -31.44
C GLN A 287 -13.99 2.86 -30.29
N ARG A 288 -12.91 2.10 -30.53
CA ARG A 288 -11.89 1.82 -29.52
C ARG A 288 -11.10 3.08 -29.17
N ASP A 289 -10.72 3.84 -30.19
CA ASP A 289 -9.96 5.09 -30.04
C ASP A 289 -10.79 6.14 -29.28
N PHE A 290 -12.07 6.28 -29.62
CA PHE A 290 -13.02 7.14 -28.92
C PHE A 290 -13.25 6.72 -27.47
N MET A 291 -13.49 5.42 -27.20
CA MET A 291 -13.65 4.93 -25.82
C MET A 291 -12.39 5.15 -24.98
N LEU A 292 -11.20 4.99 -25.57
CA LEU A 292 -9.93 5.26 -24.90
C LEU A 292 -9.74 6.75 -24.63
N TRP A 293 -10.03 7.60 -25.61
CA TRP A 293 -9.99 9.06 -25.46
C TRP A 293 -10.95 9.52 -24.36
N LEU A 294 -12.19 9.03 -24.36
CA LEU A 294 -13.21 9.37 -23.37
C LEU A 294 -12.79 8.94 -21.96
N LYS A 295 -12.26 7.71 -21.82
CA LYS A 295 -11.73 7.21 -20.55
C LYS A 295 -10.57 8.06 -20.03
N ASN A 296 -9.67 8.48 -20.92
CA ASN A 296 -8.54 9.34 -20.55
C ASN A 296 -9.04 10.74 -20.15
N CYS A 297 -10.06 11.26 -20.82
CA CYS A 297 -10.65 12.55 -20.47
C CYS A 297 -11.27 12.53 -19.08
N HIS A 298 -12.09 11.51 -18.79
CA HIS A 298 -12.68 11.30 -17.46
C HIS A 298 -11.62 11.30 -16.37
N VAL A 299 -10.59 10.45 -16.49
CA VAL A 299 -9.53 10.30 -15.48
C VAL A 299 -8.68 11.57 -15.30
N LYS A 300 -8.48 12.35 -16.37
CA LYS A 300 -7.57 13.50 -16.37
C LYS A 300 -8.27 14.80 -15.97
N HIS A 301 -9.55 14.96 -16.32
CA HIS A 301 -10.23 16.25 -16.28
C HIS A 301 -11.40 16.32 -15.30
N ASP A 302 -12.09 15.22 -15.02
CA ASP A 302 -13.20 15.25 -14.06
C ASP A 302 -12.64 15.41 -12.64
N LYS A 303 -13.30 16.19 -11.80
CA LYS A 303 -12.86 16.44 -10.41
C LYS A 303 -14.01 16.19 -9.46
N GLU A 304 -14.11 14.96 -8.97
CA GLU A 304 -15.25 14.51 -8.17
C GLU A 304 -15.01 14.61 -6.65
N VAL A 305 -13.75 14.65 -6.19
CA VAL A 305 -13.42 14.53 -4.76
C VAL A 305 -12.56 15.72 -4.31
N LYS A 306 -12.97 16.36 -3.22
CA LYS A 306 -12.18 17.39 -2.52
C LYS A 306 -11.43 16.78 -1.35
N PHE A 307 -10.11 16.79 -1.39
CA PHE A 307 -9.24 16.36 -0.29
C PHE A 307 -8.92 17.56 0.61
N ARG A 308 -9.06 17.37 1.92
CA ARG A 308 -8.86 18.42 2.92
C ARG A 308 -7.89 18.00 4.03
N GLY A 309 -7.17 18.99 4.56
CA GLY A 309 -6.23 18.84 5.67
C GLY A 309 -5.03 17.99 5.28
N TYR A 310 -4.24 18.54 4.34
CA TYR A 310 -2.93 18.01 3.96
C TYR A 310 -2.04 17.81 5.19
N LYS A 311 -1.32 16.69 5.23
CA LYS A 311 -0.35 16.37 6.30
C LYS A 311 1.08 16.41 5.76
N GLU A 312 1.40 15.50 4.88
CA GLU A 312 2.76 15.32 4.35
C GLU A 312 2.77 14.59 3.00
N THR A 313 3.91 14.66 2.30
CA THR A 313 4.16 13.88 1.08
C THR A 313 5.08 12.70 1.40
N ILE A 314 4.61 11.49 1.15
CA ILE A 314 5.31 10.24 1.42
C ILE A 314 5.81 9.58 0.13
N SER A 315 6.77 8.66 0.28
CA SER A 315 7.25 7.76 -0.78
C SER A 315 6.74 6.34 -0.52
N ARG A 316 6.29 5.69 -1.57
CA ARG A 316 5.66 4.36 -1.57
C ARG A 316 6.53 3.36 -2.32
N PRO A 317 7.54 2.75 -1.66
CA PRO A 317 8.52 1.88 -2.30
C PRO A 317 7.93 0.58 -2.87
N GLU A 318 6.73 0.19 -2.42
CA GLU A 318 5.99 -0.97 -2.92
C GLU A 318 5.42 -0.81 -4.33
N LEU A 319 5.41 0.41 -4.89
CA LEU A 319 4.89 0.72 -6.22
C LEU A 319 5.99 0.76 -7.28
N ASN A 320 5.58 0.72 -8.56
CA ASN A 320 6.48 0.87 -9.71
C ASN A 320 7.27 2.19 -9.63
N LYS A 321 8.55 2.20 -10.06
CA LYS A 321 9.46 3.36 -9.99
C LYS A 321 8.86 4.71 -10.42
N LYS A 322 7.94 4.73 -11.40
CA LYS A 322 7.27 5.95 -11.89
C LYS A 322 6.18 6.51 -10.96
N MET A 323 5.66 5.68 -10.05
CA MET A 323 4.55 5.97 -9.12
C MET A 323 5.00 5.84 -7.66
N GLN A 324 6.30 5.75 -7.37
CA GLN A 324 6.79 5.64 -5.98
C GLN A 324 6.68 6.96 -5.21
N HIS A 325 6.82 8.09 -5.90
CA HIS A 325 6.79 9.41 -5.31
C HIS A 325 6.36 10.40 -6.41
N PRO A 326 5.64 11.47 -6.09
CA PRO A 326 5.14 11.93 -4.78
C PRO A 326 3.73 11.42 -4.44
N TRP A 327 3.46 11.12 -3.17
CA TRP A 327 2.11 10.82 -2.66
C TRP A 327 1.75 11.75 -1.49
N ALA A 328 0.77 12.62 -1.66
CA ALA A 328 0.26 13.44 -0.57
C ALA A 328 -0.75 12.68 0.30
N THR A 329 -0.70 12.97 1.60
CA THR A 329 -1.61 12.43 2.62
C THR A 329 -2.58 13.50 3.12
N PHE A 330 -3.85 13.14 3.25
CA PHE A 330 -4.92 14.02 3.71
C PHE A 330 -5.70 13.39 4.86
N SER A 331 -6.28 14.25 5.71
CA SER A 331 -7.07 13.85 6.89
C SER A 331 -8.55 13.61 6.59
N SER A 332 -9.09 14.23 5.55
CA SER A 332 -10.50 14.10 5.17
C SER A 332 -10.72 14.28 3.67
N ILE A 333 -11.84 13.76 3.19
CA ILE A 333 -12.36 14.05 1.85
C ILE A 333 -13.81 14.50 1.94
N GLU A 334 -14.22 15.31 0.97
CA GLU A 334 -15.59 15.65 0.69
C GLU A 334 -15.92 15.10 -0.70
N TRP A 335 -16.85 14.16 -0.73
CA TRP A 335 -17.24 13.42 -1.92
C TRP A 335 -18.76 13.33 -1.95
N ASP A 336 -19.37 13.83 -3.03
CA ASP A 336 -20.82 13.75 -3.26
C ASP A 336 -21.63 14.38 -2.11
N GLY A 337 -21.18 15.55 -1.63
CA GLY A 337 -21.79 16.28 -0.50
C GLY A 337 -21.59 15.65 0.89
N LYS A 338 -20.96 14.47 1.00
CA LYS A 338 -20.63 13.80 2.26
C LYS A 338 -19.15 13.99 2.61
N THR A 339 -18.88 14.27 3.88
CA THR A 339 -17.51 14.37 4.40
C THR A 339 -17.10 13.06 5.07
N TYR A 340 -15.99 12.48 4.63
CA TYR A 340 -15.36 11.31 5.24
C TYR A 340 -14.04 11.73 5.93
N LYS A 341 -13.81 11.26 7.15
CA LYS A 341 -12.64 11.64 7.95
C LYS A 341 -11.83 10.42 8.37
N ALA A 342 -10.53 10.60 8.54
CA ALA A 342 -9.69 9.61 9.23
C ALA A 342 -10.27 9.30 10.62
N GLY A 343 -10.39 8.02 10.96
CA GLY A 343 -11.04 7.51 12.16
C GLY A 343 -12.51 7.10 11.98
N GLN A 344 -13.12 7.37 10.82
CA GLN A 344 -14.51 6.97 10.55
C GLN A 344 -14.61 5.49 10.14
N LEU A 345 -15.74 4.85 10.47
CA LEU A 345 -16.05 3.50 10.02
C LEU A 345 -16.62 3.53 8.59
N VAL A 346 -16.10 2.65 7.74
CA VAL A 346 -16.55 2.49 6.35
C VAL A 346 -16.72 1.02 6.00
N LYS A 347 -17.56 0.78 5.00
CA LYS A 347 -17.76 -0.51 4.38
C LYS A 347 -17.37 -0.41 2.92
N SER A 348 -16.71 -1.41 2.37
CA SER A 348 -16.44 -1.46 0.94
C SER A 348 -17.61 -2.03 0.14
N GLN A 349 -17.80 -1.54 -1.08
CA GLN A 349 -18.71 -2.07 -2.09
C GLN A 349 -17.91 -2.63 -3.26
N ASN A 350 -18.48 -3.62 -3.97
CA ASN A 350 -17.88 -4.19 -5.19
C ASN A 350 -16.43 -4.69 -5.00
N THR A 351 -16.12 -5.21 -3.81
CA THR A 351 -14.90 -5.96 -3.52
C THR A 351 -15.25 -7.37 -3.09
N SER A 352 -14.40 -8.33 -3.43
CA SER A 352 -14.48 -9.69 -2.92
C SER A 352 -13.18 -10.02 -2.17
N PRO A 353 -13.21 -10.16 -0.83
CA PRO A 353 -14.37 -9.98 0.06
C PRO A 353 -14.79 -8.50 0.24
N ILE A 354 -15.98 -8.29 0.81
CA ILE A 354 -16.43 -6.99 1.34
C ILE A 354 -15.69 -6.70 2.65
N TYR A 355 -15.13 -5.50 2.76
CA TYR A 355 -14.32 -5.03 3.88
C TYR A 355 -15.13 -4.07 4.77
N HIS A 356 -14.85 -4.12 6.06
CA HIS A 356 -15.44 -3.24 7.08
C HIS A 356 -14.30 -2.79 8.00
N GLY A 357 -14.03 -1.50 8.05
CA GLY A 357 -12.80 -1.00 8.67
C GLY A 357 -12.87 0.47 9.05
N THR A 358 -11.76 0.98 9.55
CA THR A 358 -11.61 2.39 9.90
C THR A 358 -10.68 3.08 8.92
N ILE A 359 -11.07 4.26 8.46
CA ILE A 359 -10.24 5.10 7.59
C ILE A 359 -8.97 5.53 8.34
N VAL A 360 -7.78 5.21 7.83
CA VAL A 360 -6.52 5.70 8.43
C VAL A 360 -6.15 7.09 7.87
N GLY A 361 -6.47 7.34 6.61
CA GLY A 361 -6.20 8.60 5.92
C GLY A 361 -6.52 8.48 4.44
N PHE A 362 -6.22 9.53 3.68
CA PHE A 362 -6.43 9.55 2.23
C PHE A 362 -5.13 9.86 1.51
N LEU A 363 -4.88 9.18 0.41
CA LEU A 363 -3.67 9.23 -0.40
C LEU A 363 -4.01 9.71 -1.81
N LEU A 364 -3.26 10.69 -2.29
CA LEU A 364 -3.36 11.19 -3.65
C LEU A 364 -1.96 11.30 -4.27
N PHE A 365 -1.81 10.82 -5.50
CA PHE A 365 -0.54 10.90 -6.21
C PHE A 365 -0.30 12.32 -6.74
N GLY A 366 0.83 12.93 -6.39
CA GLY A 366 1.18 14.31 -6.72
C GLY A 366 1.80 15.06 -5.53
N THR A 367 2.46 16.19 -5.82
CA THR A 367 2.98 17.10 -4.80
C THR A 367 1.93 18.18 -4.57
N TYR A 368 1.48 18.29 -3.32
CA TYR A 368 0.43 19.21 -2.93
C TYR A 368 0.82 19.88 -1.61
N GLY A 369 0.44 21.14 -1.41
CA GLY A 369 0.75 21.90 -0.19
C GLY A 369 -0.48 22.38 0.58
N GLU A 370 -1.68 22.24 0.00
CA GLU A 370 -2.95 22.74 0.54
C GLU A 370 -4.07 21.72 0.24
N ASP A 371 -5.32 22.09 0.53
CA ASP A 371 -6.51 21.32 0.14
C ASP A 371 -6.59 21.19 -1.39
N VAL A 372 -6.84 19.98 -1.91
CA VAL A 372 -6.70 19.67 -3.34
C VAL A 372 -7.88 18.86 -3.85
N PHE A 373 -8.26 19.10 -5.10
CA PHE A 373 -9.34 18.38 -5.77
C PHE A 373 -8.77 17.40 -6.81
N ALA A 374 -9.28 16.17 -6.83
CA ALA A 374 -8.81 15.15 -7.75
C ALA A 374 -9.87 14.11 -8.16
N THR A 375 -9.60 13.41 -9.25
CA THR A 375 -10.40 12.31 -9.79
C THR A 375 -10.07 11.03 -9.04
N GLY A 376 -10.66 10.91 -7.85
CA GLY A 376 -10.44 9.78 -6.96
C GLY A 376 -9.15 9.88 -6.15
N GLY A 377 -8.84 8.77 -5.48
CA GLY A 377 -7.71 8.64 -4.56
C GLY A 377 -7.78 7.29 -3.88
N GLN A 378 -6.85 7.09 -2.96
CA GLN A 378 -6.70 5.83 -2.26
C GLN A 378 -6.88 6.03 -0.76
N GLU A 379 -7.60 5.12 -0.13
CA GLU A 379 -7.81 5.11 1.30
C GLU A 379 -7.10 3.90 1.91
N PRO A 380 -6.12 4.09 2.80
CA PRO A 380 -5.70 3.06 3.74
C PRO A 380 -6.83 2.74 4.75
N GLU A 381 -7.48 1.62 4.57
CA GLU A 381 -8.43 1.01 5.49
C GLU A 381 -7.66 0.16 6.51
N ALA A 382 -7.86 0.43 7.81
CA ALA A 382 -7.39 -0.45 8.89
C ALA A 382 -8.48 -1.50 9.19
N LEU A 383 -8.20 -2.75 8.82
CA LEU A 383 -9.08 -3.89 9.00
C LEU A 383 -8.43 -4.90 9.96
N TYR A 384 -8.93 -5.02 11.19
CA TYR A 384 -8.42 -5.97 12.20
C TYR A 384 -6.88 -5.93 12.36
N GLY A 385 -6.26 -4.75 12.25
CA GLY A 385 -4.81 -4.56 12.35
C GLY A 385 -4.03 -4.71 11.02
N ILE A 386 -4.71 -4.97 9.90
CA ILE A 386 -4.14 -5.02 8.54
C ILE A 386 -4.53 -3.74 7.81
N SER A 387 -3.55 -2.98 7.32
CA SER A 387 -3.79 -1.83 6.44
C SER A 387 -3.92 -2.29 4.99
N LYS A 388 -5.08 -2.07 4.37
CA LYS A 388 -5.31 -2.29 2.93
C LYS A 388 -5.61 -0.97 2.25
N ILE A 389 -5.15 -0.83 1.02
CA ILE A 389 -5.34 0.40 0.26
C ILE A 389 -6.43 0.16 -0.79
N LEU A 390 -7.55 0.87 -0.67
CA LEU A 390 -8.70 0.76 -1.56
C LEU A 390 -8.94 2.08 -2.32
N PRO A 391 -9.43 2.04 -3.57
CA PRO A 391 -9.91 3.24 -4.24
C PRO A 391 -11.13 3.82 -3.51
N ILE A 392 -11.20 5.15 -3.38
CA ILE A 392 -12.33 5.87 -2.73
C ILE A 392 -13.69 5.49 -3.35
N THR A 393 -13.73 5.20 -4.65
CA THR A 393 -14.94 4.76 -5.37
C THR A 393 -15.55 3.47 -4.81
N LYS A 394 -14.78 2.70 -4.05
CA LYS A 394 -15.23 1.45 -3.43
C LYS A 394 -15.83 1.64 -2.04
N ILE A 395 -16.01 2.86 -1.53
CA ILE A 395 -16.71 3.09 -0.26
C ILE A 395 -18.23 2.97 -0.50
N ASP A 396 -18.90 2.15 0.31
CA ASP A 396 -20.36 2.02 0.35
C ASP A 396 -20.95 3.28 1.02
N ARG A 397 -21.66 4.08 0.22
CA ARG A 397 -22.22 5.38 0.60
C ARG A 397 -23.48 5.27 1.49
N ASN A 398 -24.08 4.07 1.55
CA ASN A 398 -25.37 3.84 2.20
C ASN A 398 -25.23 3.03 3.50
N ALA A 399 -24.02 2.59 3.83
CA ALA A 399 -23.77 1.84 5.05
C ALA A 399 -23.84 2.76 6.29
N THR A 400 -24.61 2.37 7.30
CA THR A 400 -24.67 3.10 8.57
C THR A 400 -23.67 2.54 9.58
N ASN A 401 -23.16 3.37 10.48
CA ASN A 401 -22.18 2.97 11.49
C ASN A 401 -22.66 1.80 12.35
N GLU A 402 -23.97 1.72 12.64
CA GLU A 402 -24.58 0.67 13.45
C GLU A 402 -24.48 -0.70 12.73
N THR A 403 -24.76 -0.72 11.42
CA THR A 403 -24.65 -1.95 10.63
C THR A 403 -23.20 -2.42 10.50
N ILE A 404 -22.26 -1.48 10.39
CA ILE A 404 -20.83 -1.76 10.31
C ILE A 404 -20.32 -2.31 11.65
N GLN A 405 -20.69 -1.68 12.78
CA GLN A 405 -20.31 -2.14 14.11
C GLN A 405 -20.84 -3.54 14.43
N ALA A 406 -22.10 -3.83 14.12
CA ALA A 406 -22.69 -5.15 14.37
C ALA A 406 -21.97 -6.27 13.59
N VAL A 407 -21.50 -6.00 12.37
CA VAL A 407 -20.71 -6.94 11.58
C VAL A 407 -19.30 -7.10 12.17
N ILE A 408 -18.67 -6.01 12.59
CA ILE A 408 -17.35 -6.03 13.24
C ILE A 408 -17.42 -6.84 14.55
N GLU A 409 -18.43 -6.63 15.40
CA GLU A 409 -18.62 -7.40 16.63
C GLU A 409 -18.80 -8.90 16.34
N LYS A 410 -19.62 -9.23 15.33
CA LYS A 410 -19.83 -10.61 14.89
C LYS A 410 -18.56 -11.26 14.32
N ASP A 411 -17.66 -10.49 13.74
CA ASP A 411 -16.38 -10.98 13.24
C ASP A 411 -15.31 -11.07 14.34
N LEU A 412 -15.33 -10.18 15.34
CA LEU A 412 -14.53 -10.29 16.57
C LEU A 412 -14.83 -11.59 17.32
N ASP A 413 -16.10 -12.03 17.35
CA ASP A 413 -16.51 -13.32 17.92
C ASP A 413 -15.86 -14.54 17.23
N LYS A 414 -15.29 -14.37 16.03
CA LYS A 414 -14.63 -15.44 15.26
C LYS A 414 -13.11 -15.41 15.39
N LEU A 415 -12.57 -14.48 16.16
CA LEU A 415 -11.13 -14.32 16.36
C LEU A 415 -10.63 -15.04 17.63
N PRO A 416 -9.36 -15.49 17.66
CA PRO A 416 -8.72 -16.05 18.84
C PRO A 416 -8.57 -15.02 19.97
N GLU A 417 -9.03 -15.35 21.18
CA GLU A 417 -8.90 -14.48 22.35
C GLU A 417 -8.10 -15.11 23.50
N LYS A 418 -8.25 -16.41 23.75
CA LYS A 418 -7.58 -17.09 24.87
C LYS A 418 -7.07 -18.49 24.51
N LEU A 419 -6.08 -18.95 25.27
CA LEU A 419 -5.56 -20.33 25.20
C LEU A 419 -6.04 -21.11 26.43
N ALA A 420 -6.69 -22.25 26.22
CA ALA A 420 -6.92 -23.26 27.24
C ALA A 420 -5.79 -24.29 27.17
N VAL A 421 -5.12 -24.50 28.30
CA VAL A 421 -3.94 -25.38 28.40
C VAL A 421 -4.19 -26.43 29.48
N GLU A 422 -4.16 -27.70 29.10
CA GLU A 422 -4.47 -28.82 29.99
C GLU A 422 -3.45 -29.97 29.84
N TRP A 423 -3.30 -30.76 30.91
CA TRP A 423 -2.40 -31.92 30.98
C TRP A 423 -3.21 -33.23 31.10
N PRO A 424 -3.67 -33.80 29.98
CA PRO A 424 -4.65 -34.91 29.99
C PRO A 424 -4.16 -36.23 30.59
N LYS A 425 -2.84 -36.48 30.68
CA LYS A 425 -2.28 -37.75 31.17
C LYS A 425 -1.47 -37.62 32.48
N GLY A 426 -1.63 -36.53 33.23
CA GLY A 426 -0.85 -36.25 34.44
C GLY A 426 0.59 -35.76 34.15
N ASN A 427 1.44 -35.68 35.18
CA ASN A 427 2.80 -35.09 35.12
C ASN A 427 2.82 -33.62 34.64
N SER A 428 1.92 -32.81 35.20
CA SER A 428 1.79 -31.39 34.89
C SER A 428 2.92 -30.56 35.50
N LEU A 429 3.49 -29.66 34.70
CA LEU A 429 4.38 -28.62 35.22
C LEU A 429 3.55 -27.57 35.97
N SER A 430 3.98 -27.25 37.18
CA SER A 430 3.35 -26.25 38.05
C SER A 430 4.15 -24.95 38.02
N LEU A 431 3.44 -23.83 38.16
CA LEU A 431 4.04 -22.51 38.14
C LEU A 431 5.04 -22.37 39.30
N ASN A 432 6.27 -21.98 38.97
CA ASN A 432 7.40 -21.79 39.88
C ASN A 432 7.81 -23.04 40.68
N ALA A 433 7.40 -24.24 40.26
CA ALA A 433 7.83 -25.47 40.90
C ALA A 433 9.25 -25.88 40.48
N THR A 434 9.89 -26.70 41.31
CA THR A 434 11.27 -27.17 41.11
C THR A 434 11.28 -28.67 40.81
N TYR A 435 11.92 -29.06 39.71
CA TYR A 435 11.98 -30.44 39.23
C TYR A 435 13.43 -30.93 39.10
N PRO A 436 13.72 -32.21 39.35
CA PRO A 436 15.04 -32.77 39.09
C PRO A 436 15.32 -32.86 37.58
N SER A 437 16.59 -32.72 37.22
CA SER A 437 17.09 -32.85 35.85
C SER A 437 16.69 -34.20 35.25
N GLY A 438 16.18 -34.19 34.02
CA GLY A 438 15.67 -35.39 33.33
C GLY A 438 14.22 -35.79 33.64
N THR A 439 13.46 -34.97 34.39
CA THR A 439 12.01 -35.18 34.58
C THR A 439 11.27 -35.19 33.24
N VAL A 440 10.43 -36.20 33.00
CA VAL A 440 9.58 -36.32 31.81
C VAL A 440 8.20 -35.75 32.12
N PHE A 441 7.79 -34.71 31.39
CA PHE A 441 6.44 -34.13 31.52
C PHE A 441 5.45 -34.79 30.55
N GLY A 442 4.16 -34.78 30.93
CA GLY A 442 3.09 -35.39 30.15
C GLY A 442 2.80 -34.66 28.82
N PRO A 443 2.00 -35.24 27.91
CA PRO A 443 1.59 -34.56 26.69
C PRO A 443 0.74 -33.33 27.02
N LEU A 444 1.04 -32.20 26.39
CA LEU A 444 0.33 -30.93 26.55
C LEU A 444 -0.84 -30.85 25.56
N LYS A 445 -2.06 -30.59 26.04
CA LYS A 445 -3.22 -30.29 25.20
C LYS A 445 -3.47 -28.78 25.24
N VAL A 446 -3.50 -28.16 24.06
CA VAL A 446 -3.74 -26.71 23.91
C VAL A 446 -4.92 -26.51 22.98
N GLU A 447 -5.90 -25.73 23.41
CA GLU A 447 -7.06 -25.33 22.62
C GLU A 447 -7.13 -23.81 22.53
N ILE A 448 -7.35 -23.29 21.32
CA ILE A 448 -7.56 -21.86 21.07
C ILE A 448 -9.05 -21.61 21.20
N LEU A 449 -9.44 -20.64 22.02
CA LEU A 449 -10.84 -20.29 22.25
C LEU A 449 -11.14 -18.87 21.75
N ASN A 450 -12.33 -18.69 21.19
CA ASN A 450 -12.88 -17.36 20.88
C ASN A 450 -13.45 -16.68 22.15
N ARG A 451 -14.00 -15.48 21.97
CA ARG A 451 -14.69 -14.72 23.03
C ARG A 451 -15.85 -15.46 23.69
N LYS A 452 -16.56 -16.29 22.91
CA LYS A 452 -17.71 -17.09 23.37
C LYS A 452 -17.30 -18.37 24.09
N GLY A 453 -16.02 -18.73 24.07
CA GLY A 453 -15.51 -19.97 24.65
C GLY A 453 -15.53 -21.18 23.70
N ASP A 454 -15.85 -20.98 22.42
CA ASP A 454 -15.83 -22.03 21.40
C ASP A 454 -14.41 -22.32 20.94
N GLN A 455 -14.13 -23.59 20.63
CA GLN A 455 -12.86 -24.05 20.10
C GLN A 455 -12.64 -23.61 18.64
N LEU A 456 -11.50 -22.96 18.38
CA LEU A 456 -11.09 -22.50 17.05
C LEU A 456 -9.96 -23.36 16.49
N SER A 457 -10.19 -23.96 15.32
CA SER A 457 -9.15 -24.62 14.50
C SER A 457 -8.78 -23.82 13.25
N ARG A 458 -9.66 -22.89 12.81
CA ARG A 458 -9.48 -21.99 11.66
C ARG A 458 -10.19 -20.66 11.92
N ILE A 459 -9.66 -19.55 11.38
CA ILE A 459 -10.37 -18.28 11.35
C ILE A 459 -11.34 -18.30 10.17
N GLN A 460 -12.64 -18.26 10.47
CA GLN A 460 -13.71 -18.23 9.46
C GLN A 460 -14.15 -16.79 9.17
N THR A 461 -13.25 -15.98 8.61
CA THR A 461 -13.65 -14.76 7.91
C THR A 461 -14.03 -15.17 6.49
N LYS A 462 -15.33 -15.10 6.16
CA LYS A 462 -16.01 -15.61 4.94
C LYS A 462 -15.06 -15.90 3.75
N GLY A 463 -14.80 -17.19 3.51
CA GLY A 463 -13.86 -17.75 2.53
C GLY A 463 -13.30 -19.11 3.00
N PRO A 464 -12.41 -19.80 2.25
CA PRO A 464 -11.72 -20.98 2.75
C PRO A 464 -10.88 -20.58 3.98
N GLY A 465 -11.37 -20.94 5.17
CA GLY A 465 -10.87 -20.40 6.43
C GLY A 465 -9.36 -20.55 6.61
N THR A 466 -8.72 -19.49 7.08
CA THR A 466 -7.27 -19.45 7.28
C THR A 466 -6.90 -20.33 8.47
N PRO A 467 -5.97 -21.30 8.32
CA PRO A 467 -5.55 -22.15 9.41
C PRO A 467 -4.76 -21.34 10.44
N ILE A 468 -5.13 -21.47 11.71
CA ILE A 468 -4.35 -20.91 12.82
C ILE A 468 -3.22 -21.88 13.10
N LYS A 469 -1.97 -21.41 13.09
CA LYS A 469 -0.82 -22.22 13.49
C LYS A 469 -0.46 -21.86 14.93
N MET A 470 -0.37 -22.86 15.80
CA MET A 470 0.25 -22.65 17.11
C MET A 470 1.75 -22.86 16.98
N SER A 471 2.53 -21.88 17.42
CA SER A 471 3.96 -22.07 17.64
C SER A 471 4.20 -22.26 19.13
N LEU A 472 4.59 -23.49 19.49
CA LEU A 472 5.16 -23.78 20.79
C LEU A 472 6.65 -23.44 20.71
N LYS A 473 7.08 -22.39 21.40
CA LYS A 473 8.50 -22.09 21.55
C LYS A 473 8.92 -22.47 22.96
N LEU A 474 9.28 -23.75 23.12
CA LEU A 474 10.01 -24.19 24.30
C LEU A 474 11.46 -23.71 24.12
N VAL A 475 11.92 -22.81 24.97
CA VAL A 475 13.34 -22.50 25.05
C VAL A 475 13.99 -23.72 25.69
N HIS A 476 14.58 -24.57 24.85
CA HIS A 476 15.25 -25.85 25.12
C HIS A 476 14.40 -27.13 24.87
N HIS A 477 14.66 -27.80 23.74
CA HIS A 477 14.18 -29.15 23.46
C HIS A 477 15.25 -30.20 23.84
N ASP A 478 14.76 -31.41 24.14
CA ASP A 478 15.46 -32.66 24.46
C ASP A 478 16.04 -32.77 25.87
N HIS A 479 15.17 -33.28 26.75
CA HIS A 479 15.37 -33.50 28.18
C HIS A 479 15.70 -32.20 28.93
N LEU A 480 15.02 -31.95 30.06
CA LEU A 480 15.37 -30.82 30.93
C LEU A 480 16.68 -31.13 31.64
N THR A 481 17.78 -31.10 30.90
CA THR A 481 19.14 -31.42 31.36
C THR A 481 19.74 -30.19 32.03
N ASN A 482 19.61 -29.03 31.38
CA ASN A 482 20.18 -27.79 31.88
C ASN A 482 19.53 -27.31 33.18
N LEU A 483 20.36 -27.04 34.17
CA LEU A 483 19.94 -26.49 35.46
C LEU A 483 19.53 -25.02 35.34
N GLY A 484 18.62 -24.58 36.21
CA GLY A 484 18.20 -23.18 36.31
C GLY A 484 16.74 -22.93 35.98
N LYS A 485 16.39 -21.65 35.81
CA LYS A 485 15.01 -21.20 35.58
C LYS A 485 14.65 -21.31 34.10
N HIS A 486 13.58 -22.03 33.80
CA HIS A 486 13.05 -22.23 32.46
C HIS A 486 11.67 -21.58 32.31
N THR A 487 11.36 -21.14 31.09
CA THR A 487 10.05 -20.56 30.76
C THR A 487 9.50 -21.22 29.49
N LEU A 488 8.35 -21.87 29.62
CA LEU A 488 7.60 -22.39 28.49
C LEU A 488 6.65 -21.31 27.98
N THR A 489 6.77 -20.93 26.70
CA THR A 489 5.92 -19.90 26.08
C THR A 489 5.16 -20.49 24.89
N LEU A 490 3.83 -20.34 24.93
CA LEU A 490 2.92 -20.65 23.84
C LEU A 490 2.48 -19.34 23.19
N THR A 491 2.64 -19.24 21.87
CA THR A 491 2.17 -18.10 21.09
C THR A 491 1.36 -18.58 19.89
N THR A 492 0.22 -17.96 19.64
CA THR A 492 -0.53 -18.20 18.41
C THR A 492 0.05 -17.39 17.26
N GLN A 493 0.26 -18.02 16.11
CA GLN A 493 0.62 -17.36 14.87
C GLN A 493 -0.46 -17.61 13.82
N VAL A 494 -1.04 -16.54 13.32
CA VAL A 494 -2.00 -16.64 12.23
C VAL A 494 -1.28 -16.31 10.93
N LYS A 495 -1.33 -17.22 9.97
CA LYS A 495 -0.78 -16.97 8.64
C LYS A 495 -1.60 -15.84 8.00
N ASP A 496 -0.92 -14.86 7.40
CA ASP A 496 -1.54 -13.73 6.67
C ASP A 496 -2.36 -12.74 7.55
N PHE A 497 -2.35 -12.90 8.88
CA PHE A 497 -3.02 -12.00 9.83
C PHE A 497 -2.10 -11.63 11.00
N ASN A 498 -1.88 -10.33 11.19
CA ASN A 498 -1.19 -9.80 12.37
C ASN A 498 -2.22 -9.40 13.44
N LEU A 499 -2.47 -10.30 14.39
CA LEU A 499 -3.22 -9.93 15.59
C LEU A 499 -2.39 -8.92 16.39
N GLN A 500 -2.97 -7.75 16.70
CA GLN A 500 -2.30 -6.70 17.48
C GLN A 500 -1.91 -7.19 18.88
N LYS A 501 -2.66 -8.15 19.44
CA LYS A 501 -2.36 -8.91 20.65
C LYS A 501 -2.73 -10.39 20.42
N PRO A 502 -1.80 -11.23 19.95
CA PRO A 502 -2.09 -12.65 19.85
C PRO A 502 -2.21 -13.25 21.27
N PRO A 503 -3.15 -14.18 21.51
CA PRO A 503 -3.20 -14.87 22.78
C PRO A 503 -1.90 -15.62 23.04
N SER A 504 -1.34 -15.40 24.22
CA SER A 504 -0.10 -16.03 24.67
C SER A 504 -0.25 -16.58 26.07
N TRP A 505 0.48 -17.65 26.36
CA TRP A 505 0.53 -18.28 27.67
C TRP A 505 1.98 -18.58 28.03
N ALA A 506 2.36 -18.32 29.28
CA ALA A 506 3.70 -18.52 29.77
C ALA A 506 3.69 -19.25 31.12
N LEU A 507 4.59 -20.21 31.29
CA LEU A 507 4.80 -20.95 32.53
C LEU A 507 6.28 -21.00 32.89
N THR A 508 6.61 -20.53 34.08
CA THR A 508 7.98 -20.55 34.63
C THR A 508 8.15 -21.70 35.61
N PHE A 509 9.29 -22.39 35.58
CA PHE A 509 9.66 -23.45 36.53
C PHE A 509 11.20 -23.54 36.65
N THR A 510 11.71 -24.28 37.64
CA THR A 510 13.15 -24.41 37.90
C THR A 510 13.59 -25.87 37.80
N VAL A 511 14.74 -26.13 37.19
CA VAL A 511 15.37 -27.46 37.13
C VAL A 511 16.59 -27.49 38.02
N LYS A 512 16.67 -28.49 38.90
CA LYS A 512 17.81 -28.73 39.82
C LYS A 512 18.51 -30.05 39.49
N GLU A 513 19.70 -30.24 40.03
CA GLU A 513 20.50 -31.47 39.87
C GLU A 513 19.70 -32.74 40.22
N GLY A 514 19.98 -33.82 39.48
CA GLY A 514 19.41 -35.15 39.75
C GLY A 514 20.13 -35.88 40.88
N GLU A 515 19.74 -37.13 41.15
CA GLU A 515 20.49 -37.99 42.08
C GLU A 515 21.87 -38.32 41.51
N ALA A 516 22.90 -38.34 42.36
CA ALA A 516 24.24 -38.69 41.92
C ALA A 516 24.32 -40.18 41.57
N VAL A 517 24.80 -40.49 40.37
CA VAL A 517 24.92 -41.86 39.85
C VAL A 517 26.37 -42.25 39.53
N SER A 518 27.28 -41.29 39.56
CA SER A 518 28.70 -41.47 39.27
C SER A 518 29.55 -40.49 40.07
N PHE A 519 30.85 -40.72 40.13
CA PHE A 519 31.81 -39.80 40.72
C PHE A 519 33.05 -39.68 39.84
N THR A 520 33.84 -38.63 40.04
CA THR A 520 35.14 -38.47 39.40
C THR A 520 36.23 -38.17 40.41
N LEU A 521 37.40 -38.77 40.19
CA LEU A 521 38.63 -38.50 40.93
C LEU A 521 39.35 -37.27 40.36
N ASP A 522 39.90 -36.41 41.23
CA ASP A 522 40.77 -35.33 40.79
C ASP A 522 42.07 -35.94 40.23
N GLY A 523 42.35 -35.71 38.95
CA GLY A 523 43.42 -36.37 38.16
C GLY A 523 44.87 -36.03 38.56
N VAL A 524 45.09 -35.50 39.76
CA VAL A 524 46.42 -35.28 40.32
C VAL A 524 46.94 -36.63 40.83
N ARG A 525 48.21 -36.95 40.56
CA ARG A 525 48.87 -38.14 41.13
C ARG A 525 49.38 -37.79 42.53
N PRO A 526 48.68 -38.12 43.63
CA PRO A 526 49.13 -37.73 44.96
C PRO A 526 50.41 -38.49 45.30
N THR A 527 51.37 -37.77 45.86
CA THR A 527 52.55 -38.37 46.48
C THR A 527 52.26 -38.52 47.97
N VAL A 528 52.19 -39.77 48.44
CA VAL A 528 51.81 -40.14 49.81
C VAL A 528 52.98 -40.86 50.48
N ARG A 529 53.04 -40.80 51.81
CA ARG A 529 54.06 -41.50 52.61
C ARG A 529 53.46 -42.71 53.29
N VAL A 530 54.24 -43.77 53.44
CA VAL A 530 53.80 -44.99 54.15
C VAL A 530 53.31 -44.62 55.56
N GLY A 531 52.12 -45.11 55.92
CA GLY A 531 51.52 -44.92 57.25
C GLY A 531 50.96 -43.52 57.55
N VAL A 532 51.26 -42.50 56.73
CA VAL A 532 50.78 -41.13 56.92
C VAL A 532 49.38 -40.97 56.31
N PRO A 533 48.36 -40.53 57.08
CA PRO A 533 47.01 -40.36 56.57
C PRO A 533 46.89 -39.28 55.49
N PHE A 534 46.11 -39.53 54.44
CA PHE A 534 45.72 -38.54 53.43
C PHE A 534 44.20 -38.60 53.13
N HIS A 535 43.71 -37.66 52.34
CA HIS A 535 42.28 -37.54 51.98
C HIS A 535 42.08 -37.75 50.48
N ILE A 536 40.99 -38.43 50.12
CA ILE A 536 40.59 -38.63 48.71
C ILE A 536 39.25 -37.92 48.48
N PRO A 537 39.25 -36.74 47.83
CA PRO A 537 38.01 -36.07 47.44
C PRO A 537 37.44 -36.69 46.15
N LEU A 538 36.13 -36.94 46.15
CA LEU A 538 35.36 -37.47 45.03
C LEU A 538 34.29 -36.45 44.63
N GLN A 539 34.26 -36.04 43.36
CA GLN A 539 33.22 -35.16 42.84
C GLN A 539 32.04 -35.98 42.35
N MET A 540 30.89 -35.84 43.01
CA MET A 540 29.67 -36.60 42.69
C MET A 540 28.91 -35.97 41.52
N LYS A 541 28.43 -36.79 40.61
CA LYS A 541 27.72 -36.34 39.39
C LYS A 541 26.43 -37.10 39.14
N ASP A 542 25.40 -36.39 38.69
CA ASP A 542 24.17 -37.00 38.19
C ASP A 542 24.38 -37.67 36.83
N ARG A 543 23.32 -38.32 36.30
CA ARG A 543 23.34 -39.03 35.01
C ARG A 543 23.63 -38.14 33.79
N PHE A 544 23.58 -36.82 33.95
CA PHE A 544 23.86 -35.84 32.91
C PHE A 544 25.20 -35.11 33.14
N GLY A 545 25.96 -35.49 34.18
CA GLY A 545 27.26 -34.93 34.49
C GLY A 545 27.24 -33.67 35.34
N HIS A 546 26.08 -33.25 35.87
CA HIS A 546 26.02 -32.11 36.77
C HIS A 546 26.47 -32.49 38.18
N PRO A 547 27.15 -31.59 38.93
CA PRO A 547 27.49 -31.85 40.32
C PRO A 547 26.24 -32.10 41.15
N ALA A 548 26.20 -33.24 41.84
CA ALA A 548 25.01 -33.71 42.56
C ALA A 548 25.35 -34.10 44.00
N ALA A 549 24.36 -34.09 44.89
CA ALA A 549 24.59 -34.46 46.28
C ALA A 549 24.88 -35.97 46.43
N PRO A 550 25.86 -36.39 47.25
CA PRO A 550 26.12 -37.80 47.49
C PRO A 550 24.91 -38.48 48.15
N PRO A 551 24.59 -39.72 47.75
CA PRO A 551 23.62 -40.56 48.43
C PRO A 551 23.93 -40.73 49.92
N LEU A 552 22.87 -40.89 50.72
CA LEU A 552 22.99 -41.11 52.15
C LEU A 552 23.64 -42.47 52.43
N ARG A 553 24.66 -42.51 53.29
CA ARG A 553 25.34 -43.72 53.80
C ARG A 553 26.15 -44.54 52.77
N LEU A 554 26.87 -43.87 51.87
CA LEU A 554 27.87 -44.55 51.02
C LEU A 554 29.08 -45.03 51.85
N GLN A 555 29.51 -46.28 51.63
CA GLN A 555 30.74 -46.85 52.22
C GLN A 555 31.74 -47.17 51.11
N PRO A 556 32.94 -46.56 51.10
CA PRO A 556 33.94 -46.83 50.09
C PRO A 556 34.68 -48.14 50.35
N GLU A 557 34.98 -48.84 49.27
CA GLU A 557 35.94 -49.94 49.21
C GLU A 557 37.19 -49.46 48.48
N LEU A 558 38.34 -49.56 49.14
CA LEU A 558 39.64 -49.23 48.56
C LEU A 558 40.40 -50.50 48.23
N ARG A 559 40.94 -50.61 47.02
CA ARG A 559 41.70 -51.79 46.57
C ARG A 559 42.98 -51.36 45.88
N CYS A 560 44.08 -52.02 46.24
CA CYS A 560 45.37 -51.92 45.54
C CYS A 560 46.07 -53.27 45.66
N SER A 561 46.72 -53.74 44.60
CA SER A 561 47.31 -55.09 44.57
C SER A 561 48.50 -55.26 45.51
N ASP A 562 49.26 -54.19 45.75
CA ASP A 562 50.55 -54.25 46.48
C ASP A 562 50.60 -53.40 47.76
N LEU A 563 49.50 -52.72 48.10
CA LEU A 563 49.40 -51.86 49.28
C LEU A 563 48.22 -52.29 50.14
N ASP A 564 48.45 -52.38 51.44
CA ASP A 564 47.39 -52.49 52.44
C ASP A 564 46.80 -51.09 52.70
N LEU A 565 45.48 -50.99 52.63
CA LEU A 565 44.75 -49.73 52.63
C LEU A 565 43.69 -49.73 53.72
N SER A 566 43.72 -48.70 54.56
CA SER A 566 42.68 -48.45 55.57
C SER A 566 42.27 -46.98 55.53
N TYR A 567 41.06 -46.66 55.99
CA TYR A 567 40.59 -45.28 56.13
C TYR A 567 39.88 -45.10 57.47
N MET A 568 39.76 -43.85 57.95
CA MET A 568 39.19 -43.57 59.26
C MET A 568 37.69 -43.27 59.21
N SER A 569 37.28 -42.39 58.30
CA SER A 569 35.89 -41.94 58.20
C SER A 569 35.57 -41.41 56.80
N VAL A 570 34.29 -41.18 56.54
CA VAL A 570 33.81 -40.51 55.33
C VAL A 570 33.07 -39.25 55.69
N ASP A 571 33.17 -38.25 54.83
CA ASP A 571 32.48 -36.97 54.99
C ASP A 571 31.85 -36.54 53.66
N SER A 572 30.69 -35.90 53.72
CA SER A 572 29.97 -35.42 52.55
C SER A 572 29.62 -33.95 52.68
N SER A 573 30.05 -33.15 51.70
CA SER A 573 29.78 -31.70 51.65
C SER A 573 29.30 -31.32 50.27
N LYS A 574 28.06 -30.81 50.20
CA LYS A 574 27.36 -30.40 48.96
C LYS A 574 27.43 -31.49 47.87
N ASN A 575 28.40 -31.39 46.96
CA ASN A 575 28.62 -32.28 45.81
C ASN A 575 29.92 -33.12 45.92
N THR A 576 30.67 -32.98 47.02
CA THR A 576 31.96 -33.65 47.23
C THR A 576 31.82 -34.69 48.33
N PHE A 577 32.24 -35.92 48.04
CA PHE A 577 32.38 -37.01 49.00
C PHE A 577 33.86 -37.24 49.30
N SER A 578 34.29 -37.14 50.56
CA SER A 578 35.70 -37.23 50.94
C SER A 578 35.95 -38.46 51.81
N ILE A 579 36.86 -39.33 51.36
CA ILE A 579 37.37 -40.43 52.17
C ILE A 579 38.51 -39.88 53.03
N LYS A 580 38.34 -39.91 54.36
CA LYS A 580 39.26 -39.25 55.29
C LYS A 580 40.16 -40.24 56.01
N GLY A 581 41.44 -39.84 56.13
CA GLY A 581 42.43 -40.57 56.91
C GLY A 581 42.86 -41.88 56.26
N VAL A 582 42.96 -41.90 54.93
CA VAL A 582 43.43 -43.07 54.17
C VAL A 582 44.91 -43.29 54.48
N LYS A 583 45.26 -44.48 54.96
CA LYS A 583 46.64 -44.92 55.19
C LYS A 583 46.99 -46.00 54.19
N ALA A 584 48.13 -45.84 53.53
CA ALA A 584 48.71 -46.85 52.66
C ALA A 584 49.97 -47.44 53.29
N ILE A 585 50.04 -48.76 53.39
CA ILE A 585 51.17 -49.49 53.97
C ILE A 585 51.64 -50.52 52.95
N GLY A 586 52.93 -50.48 52.60
CA GLY A 586 53.53 -51.42 51.68
C GLY A 586 54.95 -51.05 51.30
N LYS A 587 55.62 -51.91 50.53
CA LYS A 587 56.99 -51.67 50.09
C LYS A 587 57.05 -50.62 49.00
N VAL A 588 57.93 -49.63 49.14
CA VAL A 588 58.19 -48.58 48.13
C VAL A 588 58.97 -49.18 46.96
N ARG A 589 58.46 -49.00 45.73
CA ARG A 589 59.12 -49.43 44.48
C ARG A 589 60.34 -48.56 44.19
N SER A 590 61.45 -49.16 43.75
CA SER A 590 62.71 -48.46 43.45
C SER A 590 62.65 -47.70 42.11
N ASP A 591 63.37 -46.57 42.04
CA ASP A 591 63.30 -45.52 41.01
C ASP A 591 63.61 -45.92 39.55
N GLN A 592 63.76 -47.21 39.21
CA GLN A 592 63.97 -47.67 37.82
C GLN A 592 62.68 -48.12 37.10
N GLN A 593 61.53 -48.19 37.79
CA GLN A 593 60.22 -48.44 37.16
C GLN A 593 59.21 -47.38 37.63
N SER A 594 58.95 -46.37 36.81
CA SER A 594 58.07 -45.22 37.10
C SER A 594 56.57 -45.52 37.03
N GLU A 595 56.16 -46.73 37.39
CA GLU A 595 54.75 -47.11 37.48
C GLU A 595 54.32 -47.02 38.95
N GLY A 596 53.73 -45.87 39.32
CA GLY A 596 53.06 -45.68 40.60
C GLY A 596 51.97 -46.73 40.85
N TYR A 597 51.43 -46.79 42.07
CA TYR A 597 50.44 -47.78 42.47
C TYR A 597 49.06 -47.40 41.92
N GLU A 598 48.36 -48.36 41.35
CA GLU A 598 46.97 -48.19 40.92
C GLU A 598 46.04 -48.47 42.10
N LEU A 599 45.39 -47.42 42.58
CA LEU A 599 44.39 -47.45 43.63
C LEU A 599 43.00 -47.43 42.99
N SER A 600 42.24 -48.51 43.16
CA SER A 600 40.82 -48.55 42.81
C SER A 600 39.98 -48.09 44.00
N VAL A 601 39.11 -47.11 43.74
CA VAL A 601 38.08 -46.62 44.65
C VAL A 601 36.75 -47.12 44.13
N LYS A 602 36.05 -47.91 44.93
CA LYS A 602 34.70 -48.38 44.64
C LYS A 602 33.69 -47.81 45.64
N LEU A 603 32.58 -47.28 45.14
CA LEU A 603 31.44 -46.77 45.91
C LEU A 603 30.18 -47.59 45.58
N PRO A 604 29.96 -48.74 46.25
CA PRO A 604 28.80 -49.59 46.01
C PRO A 604 27.48 -48.82 46.14
N GLY A 605 26.58 -49.00 45.16
CA GLY A 605 25.28 -48.35 45.10
C GLY A 605 25.16 -47.23 44.06
N LEU A 606 26.25 -46.87 43.38
CA LEU A 606 26.24 -46.01 42.19
C LEU A 606 26.13 -46.84 40.90
N GLN A 607 25.68 -46.22 39.81
CA GLN A 607 25.60 -46.90 38.51
C GLN A 607 27.00 -47.09 37.89
N ASN A 608 27.85 -46.08 38.02
CA ASN A 608 29.28 -46.17 37.72
C ASN A 608 30.03 -46.08 39.05
N ASP A 609 30.25 -47.23 39.68
CA ASP A 609 30.68 -47.34 41.07
C ASP A 609 32.20 -47.48 41.26
N GLU A 610 33.00 -47.64 40.21
CA GLU A 610 34.45 -47.87 40.32
C GLU A 610 35.26 -46.86 39.49
N GLN A 611 36.30 -46.28 40.10
CA GLN A 611 37.32 -45.48 39.41
C GLN A 611 38.73 -45.79 39.94
N THR A 612 39.73 -45.75 39.07
CA THR A 612 41.14 -45.93 39.44
C THR A 612 41.91 -44.61 39.39
N MET A 613 42.86 -44.45 40.32
CA MET A 613 43.86 -43.39 40.29
C MET A 613 45.26 -43.94 40.54
N ARG A 614 46.28 -43.20 40.10
CA ARG A 614 47.68 -43.55 40.35
C ARG A 614 48.24 -42.74 41.50
N ILE A 615 48.81 -43.41 42.49
CA ILE A 615 49.46 -42.79 43.65
C ILE A 615 50.95 -43.11 43.67
N SER A 616 51.77 -42.16 44.11
CA SER A 616 53.21 -42.34 44.32
C SER A 616 53.49 -42.51 45.80
N LEU A 617 54.21 -43.57 46.18
CA LEU A 617 54.51 -43.87 47.58
C LEU A 617 55.96 -43.51 47.91
N LEU A 618 56.15 -42.77 48.99
CA LEU A 618 57.46 -42.46 49.58
C LEU A 618 57.61 -43.17 50.93
N PRO A 619 58.87 -43.40 51.38
CA PRO A 619 59.11 -43.92 52.72
C PRO A 619 58.41 -43.09 53.80
N GLY A 620 57.78 -43.81 54.72
CA GLY A 620 57.04 -43.28 55.87
C GLY A 620 57.93 -42.80 56.99
N ASP A 621 57.34 -42.34 58.10
CA ASP A 621 58.10 -41.91 59.27
C ASP A 621 58.89 -43.08 59.91
N PRO A 622 60.05 -42.81 60.53
CA PRO A 622 60.82 -43.81 61.26
C PRO A 622 59.97 -44.62 62.24
N HIS A 623 59.92 -45.94 62.09
CA HIS A 623 59.14 -46.83 62.93
C HIS A 623 59.98 -47.84 63.70
N SER A 624 61.04 -48.38 63.09
CA SER A 624 61.92 -49.38 63.71
C SER A 624 63.38 -49.21 63.31
N LEU A 625 64.28 -49.67 64.17
CA LEU A 625 65.73 -49.72 63.91
C LEU A 625 66.09 -51.17 63.58
N HIS A 626 66.59 -51.40 62.37
CA HIS A 626 67.06 -52.70 61.93
C HIS A 626 68.59 -52.73 61.95
N VAL A 627 69.16 -53.47 62.89
CA VAL A 627 70.61 -53.66 62.98
C VAL A 627 71.00 -54.85 62.11
N LYS A 628 71.74 -54.59 61.02
CA LYS A 628 72.32 -55.63 60.18
C LYS A 628 73.54 -56.21 60.91
N SER A 629 73.39 -57.40 61.49
CA SER A 629 74.51 -58.16 62.03
C SER A 629 74.57 -59.53 61.36
N GLU A 630 75.70 -59.85 60.74
CA GLU A 630 75.94 -61.15 60.08
C GLU A 630 76.28 -62.27 61.08
N ALA A 631 76.37 -61.98 62.39
CA ALA A 631 76.66 -62.97 63.43
C ALA A 631 75.70 -62.84 64.62
N ALA A 632 75.09 -63.96 65.04
CA ALA A 632 74.07 -64.00 66.09
C ALA A 632 74.59 -63.72 67.52
N GLN A 633 75.91 -63.70 67.73
CA GLN A 633 76.56 -63.30 68.97
C GLN A 633 77.80 -62.47 68.65
N LEU A 634 77.92 -61.27 69.23
CA LEU A 634 79.08 -60.39 69.08
C LEU A 634 79.95 -60.50 70.34
N GLU A 635 81.14 -61.09 70.23
CA GLU A 635 82.15 -61.00 71.28
C GLU A 635 82.90 -59.67 71.10
N VAL A 636 82.76 -58.77 72.08
CA VAL A 636 83.40 -57.45 72.06
C VAL A 636 84.40 -57.39 73.20
N GLU A 637 85.69 -57.29 72.86
CA GLU A 637 86.76 -57.11 73.85
C GLU A 637 86.86 -55.65 74.33
N ASN A 638 87.15 -55.46 75.62
CA ASN A 638 87.25 -54.15 76.27
C ASN A 638 88.32 -53.28 75.58
N GLY A 639 87.88 -52.19 74.93
CA GLY A 639 88.74 -51.24 74.21
C GLY A 639 88.49 -51.17 72.70
N ASN A 640 87.79 -52.13 72.11
CA ASN A 640 87.44 -52.12 70.69
C ASN A 640 86.04 -51.51 70.43
N PRO A 641 85.89 -50.56 69.49
CA PRO A 641 84.58 -50.01 69.12
C PRO A 641 83.79 -51.02 68.27
N ALA A 642 82.61 -51.42 68.75
CA ALA A 642 81.64 -52.16 67.94
C ALA A 642 80.92 -51.21 66.98
N ILE A 643 80.96 -51.51 65.68
CA ILE A 643 80.25 -50.75 64.63
C ILE A 643 79.03 -51.56 64.22
N PHE A 644 77.86 -50.95 64.33
CA PHE A 644 76.59 -51.53 63.91
C PHE A 644 76.10 -50.78 62.66
N ASP A 645 75.81 -51.53 61.60
CA ASP A 645 75.09 -50.98 60.45
C ASP A 645 73.60 -50.98 60.79
N VAL A 646 73.07 -49.79 61.11
CA VAL A 646 71.69 -49.62 61.53
C VAL A 646 70.90 -48.94 60.42
N GLU A 647 69.86 -49.59 59.93
CA GLU A 647 68.88 -49.00 59.03
C GLU A 647 67.67 -48.54 59.82
N ILE A 648 67.17 -47.35 59.51
CA ILE A 648 65.90 -46.86 60.02
C ILE A 648 64.83 -47.28 59.02
N HIS A 649 63.90 -48.12 59.46
CA HIS A 649 62.79 -48.61 58.66
C HIS A 649 61.49 -47.91 59.04
N ASP A 650 60.64 -47.63 58.06
CA ASP A 650 59.25 -47.23 58.27
C ASP A 650 58.39 -48.43 58.68
N GLN A 651 57.10 -48.19 58.89
CA GLN A 651 56.14 -49.21 59.33
C GLN A 651 56.00 -50.40 58.37
N ALA A 652 56.39 -50.25 57.09
CA ALA A 652 56.35 -51.32 56.09
C ALA A 652 57.74 -51.91 55.79
N GLY A 653 58.78 -51.52 56.53
CA GLY A 653 60.14 -52.03 56.36
C GLY A 653 60.95 -51.30 55.27
N ASN A 654 60.53 -50.11 54.83
CA ASN A 654 61.29 -49.32 53.86
C ASN A 654 62.32 -48.43 54.56
N ILE A 655 63.48 -48.24 53.94
CA ILE A 655 64.55 -47.40 54.51
C ILE A 655 64.15 -45.92 54.45
N THR A 656 63.99 -45.28 55.60
CA THR A 656 63.53 -43.89 55.72
C THR A 656 64.67 -42.86 55.70
N ALA A 657 65.87 -43.25 56.15
CA ALA A 657 67.03 -42.37 56.29
C ALA A 657 68.24 -42.86 55.49
N ASN A 658 68.99 -41.93 54.88
CA ASN A 658 70.15 -42.26 54.05
C ASN A 658 71.29 -42.84 54.93
N PRO A 659 71.89 -43.99 54.59
CA PRO A 659 72.92 -44.66 55.41
C PRO A 659 74.17 -43.82 55.73
N LYS A 660 74.34 -42.65 55.10
CA LYS A 660 75.47 -41.74 55.39
C LYS A 660 75.33 -40.89 56.67
N GLN A 661 74.18 -40.89 57.36
CA GLN A 661 73.95 -40.01 58.52
C GLN A 661 74.08 -40.68 59.91
N LEU A 662 74.46 -41.96 60.01
CA LEU A 662 74.62 -42.68 61.28
C LEU A 662 76.02 -43.31 61.41
N ARG A 663 77.04 -42.50 61.75
CA ARG A 663 78.31 -43.00 62.32
C ARG A 663 78.68 -42.16 63.53
N GLY A 664 78.61 -42.76 64.72
CA GLY A 664 79.32 -42.28 65.91
C GLY A 664 78.52 -42.32 67.21
N SER A 665 78.88 -43.22 68.11
CA SER A 665 78.66 -43.05 69.56
C SER A 665 79.84 -43.63 70.34
N ARG A 666 80.69 -42.76 70.89
CA ARG A 666 81.72 -43.06 71.90
C ARG A 666 81.14 -42.66 73.27
N GLY A 667 81.15 -43.55 74.26
CA GLY A 667 80.58 -43.31 75.61
C GLY A 667 81.42 -42.37 76.50
N PRO A 668 80.83 -41.81 77.59
CA PRO A 668 81.15 -40.48 78.15
C PRO A 668 81.67 -40.55 79.62
N PRO A 669 81.64 -39.50 80.50
CA PRO A 669 81.56 -38.03 80.36
C PRO A 669 82.62 -37.25 81.21
N ARG A 670 82.74 -35.93 80.99
CA ARG A 670 82.96 -34.98 82.11
C ARG A 670 82.47 -33.56 81.79
N THR A 671 81.46 -33.13 82.57
CA THR A 671 81.06 -31.73 82.92
C THR A 671 80.69 -30.77 81.77
N ALA A 672 79.62 -29.97 81.78
CA ALA A 672 78.61 -29.62 82.76
C ALA A 672 77.46 -28.88 82.04
N ALA A 673 76.39 -28.62 82.81
CA ALA A 673 75.26 -27.71 82.57
C ALA A 673 74.06 -28.26 81.78
N ALA A 674 73.08 -28.70 82.58
CA ALA A 674 71.69 -28.89 82.23
C ALA A 674 70.92 -27.56 82.25
N GLN A 675 69.97 -27.40 81.33
CA GLN A 675 68.63 -26.83 81.54
C GLN A 675 67.87 -27.03 80.21
N GLU A 676 67.07 -28.08 80.11
CA GLU A 676 65.61 -28.06 80.26
C GLU A 676 64.90 -27.12 79.26
N LEU A 677 64.24 -27.71 78.27
CA LEU A 677 62.93 -27.27 77.78
C LEU A 677 62.22 -28.45 77.12
N ALA A 678 61.08 -28.79 77.71
CA ALA A 678 60.15 -29.81 77.27
C ALA A 678 59.37 -29.36 76.02
N GLY A 679 59.04 -30.34 75.18
CA GLY A 679 58.13 -30.26 74.03
C GLY A 679 57.84 -31.67 73.56
#